data_AF-A0AA85C2I3-F1
#
_entry.id   AF-A0AA85C2I3-F1
#
_cell.length_a   1.000
_cell.length_b   1.000
_cell.length_c   1.000
_cell.angle_alpha   90.00
_cell.angle_beta   90.00
_cell.angle_gamma   90.00
#
_symmetry.space_group_name_H-M   'P 1'
#
loop_
_entity.id
_entity.type
_entity.pdbx_description
1 polymer ?
#
loop_
_entity_poly.entity_id
_entity_poly.type
_entity_poly.pdbx_seq_one_letter_code
_entity_poly.pdbx_strand_id
1 'polypeptide(L)'
;MLQFARVFHVFLGISLIRSQTTVRWCSVSPEEEIKCNRLSSVIQSTTTISNKYNLTCILGSDEFNCMKLINEKQADLMNLDVGLAYYGSSLYSLRPIAVENYAMSNAPNARNLYYYAVMVKPVSISIDPTNLRGKEICSAGAGTAEGWVMPVGTLISDLRAIPVTQCNSVVQNLIRYLGDSCIPNSLSEIFNPFGDNTQEVCRLCYNTGLSDWCGSLDRYSGNQGALRCLKEHTENFESKYKPVVAFLRDQEVELASGDGFPKENYELLCPSKMPNGMWTANISSSANCNWGKIPSHFLELLVQNFGPSGTSVSSFNLFSSAGYTTVSGNNATHHLMFSDHTKNIYIPPVTETETYYRWIDPSFKKALEKLESCPLPTLGWCVIDEFEMSKCQRMSSAFSAKRIQPEMFCLQANSTIDCMKLIKDGYADMVTLEAGDLYIAGKYFDLVPVVSENYGNGPFYYAVAIVEKVNPGLLISNWRHRRTCHSGVVHAFGELISRACIPGILNKAYDRTGTNSLNLCELCTGGNADRCRRNNLELYYGDAGAFRCLIEGADIAFARHTTVHTNTGGRNPNFWARDLREDNYEILCPDGRRAEVHDWITCNLGKISSNVVVTANYKSENERTNMWRLLQYGQEYYSSDSDPVFQMFNSEFGQKDLIFNDDTESLSLIPWENQTYEAWLGQQFIQMVENLQVISNRYENGLYNSGILKINQSITHYTIKWILTLIICVYQCLIYL
;
A
#
# COMPACT_ATOMS: atom_id res chain seq x y z
N MET A 1 87.07 -19.15 -9.00
CA MET A 1 88.16 -18.17 -8.81
C MET A 1 87.63 -16.79 -9.15
N LEU A 2 88.01 -15.78 -8.35
CA LEU A 2 88.12 -14.34 -8.66
C LEU A 2 87.03 -13.62 -9.50
N GLN A 3 86.40 -12.66 -8.82
CA GLN A 3 86.06 -11.30 -9.28
C GLN A 3 85.69 -11.07 -10.77
N PHE A 4 84.44 -10.66 -11.00
CA PHE A 4 84.14 -9.60 -11.97
C PHE A 4 83.26 -8.53 -11.32
N ALA A 5 83.47 -7.27 -11.72
CA ALA A 5 83.06 -6.10 -10.96
C ALA A 5 81.97 -5.27 -11.65
N ARG A 6 81.16 -4.60 -10.81
CA ARG A 6 80.46 -3.32 -11.06
C ARG A 6 79.79 -3.13 -12.43
N VAL A 7 78.48 -3.33 -12.47
CA VAL A 7 77.57 -2.64 -13.39
C VAL A 7 76.40 -2.05 -12.60
N PHE A 8 76.17 -0.74 -12.77
CA PHE A 8 74.96 0.04 -12.46
C PHE A 8 73.95 -0.48 -11.41
N HIS A 9 73.98 0.12 -10.22
CA HIS A 9 72.76 0.31 -9.42
C HIS A 9 72.22 1.73 -9.63
N VAL A 10 71.25 1.87 -10.52
CA VAL A 10 70.33 3.02 -10.57
C VAL A 10 68.92 2.44 -10.73
N PHE A 11 67.93 3.10 -10.12
CA PHE A 11 66.50 2.73 -10.07
C PHE A 11 66.12 1.50 -9.24
N LEU A 12 65.77 1.76 -7.98
CA LEU A 12 64.51 1.25 -7.39
C LEU A 12 64.05 2.12 -6.21
N GLY A 13 64.11 3.44 -6.39
CA GLY A 13 63.37 4.38 -5.55
C GLY A 13 61.92 4.48 -6.05
N ILE A 14 61.07 3.49 -5.74
CA ILE A 14 59.62 3.64 -5.92
C ILE A 14 59.16 4.68 -4.90
N SER A 15 59.01 5.92 -5.37
CA SER A 15 58.18 6.90 -4.69
C SER A 15 56.75 6.36 -4.68
N LEU A 16 56.29 5.88 -3.53
CA LEU A 16 54.89 5.56 -3.27
C LEU A 16 54.05 6.81 -3.56
N ILE A 17 53.42 6.86 -4.73
CA ILE A 17 52.39 7.84 -5.04
C ILE A 17 51.24 7.55 -4.09
N ARG A 18 51.11 8.34 -3.02
CA ARG A 18 49.97 8.26 -2.10
C ARG A 18 48.73 8.69 -2.87
N SER A 19 47.86 7.73 -3.17
CA SER A 19 46.52 8.02 -3.67
C SER A 19 45.73 8.77 -2.59
N GLN A 20 45.19 9.95 -2.95
CA GLN A 20 44.30 10.71 -2.09
C GLN A 20 42.91 10.07 -2.10
N THR A 21 42.31 9.88 -0.93
CA THR A 21 40.91 9.47 -0.82
C THR A 21 40.01 10.67 -1.12
N THR A 22 39.22 10.61 -2.20
CA THR A 22 38.20 11.63 -2.47
C THR A 22 36.97 11.35 -1.61
N VAL A 23 36.39 12.43 -1.05
CA VAL A 23 35.18 12.42 -0.24
C VAL A 23 34.21 13.43 -0.86
N ARG A 24 32.98 13.00 -1.11
CA ARG A 24 31.91 13.80 -1.73
C ARG A 24 30.85 14.17 -0.69
N TRP A 25 30.82 15.44 -0.31
CA TRP A 25 29.78 15.99 0.57
C TRP A 25 28.57 16.40 -0.27
N CYS A 26 27.40 15.88 0.07
CA CYS A 26 26.14 16.29 -0.52
C CYS A 26 25.57 17.47 0.27
N SER A 27 25.35 18.58 -0.44
CA SER A 27 24.79 19.84 0.06
C SER A 27 23.36 19.95 -0.43
N VAL A 28 22.44 20.46 0.40
CA VAL A 28 21.00 20.56 0.06
C VAL A 28 20.57 21.99 -0.31
N SER A 29 21.49 22.95 -0.32
CA SER A 29 21.26 24.32 -0.77
C SER A 29 22.48 24.92 -1.49
N PRO A 30 22.30 25.90 -2.40
CA PRO A 30 23.40 26.64 -3.01
C PRO A 30 24.32 27.34 -1.99
N GLU A 31 23.74 27.88 -0.92
CA GLU A 31 24.46 28.50 0.20
C GLU A 31 25.38 27.49 0.92
N GLU A 32 24.88 26.27 1.14
CA GLU A 32 25.67 25.17 1.71
C GLU A 32 26.77 24.70 0.73
N GLU A 33 26.47 24.59 -0.57
CA GLU A 33 27.47 24.26 -1.58
C GLU A 33 28.61 25.29 -1.62
N ILE A 34 28.31 26.59 -1.48
CA ILE A 34 29.32 27.65 -1.34
C ILE A 34 30.16 27.43 -0.07
N LYS A 35 29.55 27.07 1.07
CA LYS A 35 30.27 26.77 2.31
C LYS A 35 31.17 25.53 2.17
N CYS A 36 30.66 24.47 1.55
CA CYS A 36 31.40 23.25 1.26
C CYS A 36 32.59 23.52 0.34
N ASN A 37 32.41 24.31 -0.73
CA ASN A 37 33.49 24.65 -1.66
C ASN A 37 34.58 25.51 -0.97
N ARG A 38 34.22 26.42 -0.06
CA ARG A 38 35.20 27.11 0.79
C ARG A 38 35.95 26.10 1.69
N LEU A 39 35.27 25.16 2.35
CA LEU A 39 35.92 24.12 3.15
C LEU A 39 36.88 23.26 2.31
N SER A 40 36.50 22.89 1.08
CA SER A 40 37.37 22.15 0.15
C SER A 40 38.68 22.92 -0.12
N SER A 41 38.60 24.22 -0.41
CA SER A 41 39.80 25.05 -0.61
C SER A 41 40.72 25.11 0.63
N VAL A 42 40.13 25.15 1.83
CA VAL A 42 40.87 25.14 3.10
C VAL A 42 41.56 23.79 3.30
N ILE A 43 40.87 22.68 3.04
CA ILE A 43 41.44 21.32 3.10
C ILE A 43 42.61 21.18 2.12
N GLN A 44 42.46 21.64 0.88
CA GLN A 44 43.52 21.61 -0.14
C GLN A 44 44.76 22.41 0.30
N SER A 45 44.56 23.61 0.89
CA SER A 45 45.66 24.42 1.45
C SER A 45 46.32 23.83 2.71
N THR A 46 45.65 22.90 3.40
CA THR A 46 46.12 22.31 4.66
C THR A 46 46.89 21.00 4.42
N THR A 47 48.21 21.08 4.32
CA THR A 47 49.08 19.95 3.91
C THR A 47 49.00 18.71 4.79
N THR A 48 48.56 18.81 6.06
CA THR A 48 48.30 17.64 6.92
C THR A 48 47.09 16.82 6.47
N ILE A 49 46.13 17.43 5.78
CA ILE A 49 44.88 16.84 5.30
C ILE A 49 44.96 16.52 3.80
N SER A 50 45.40 17.47 2.96
CA SER A 50 45.42 17.32 1.50
C SER A 50 46.34 16.20 1.00
N ASN A 51 47.34 15.79 1.79
CA ASN A 51 48.17 14.61 1.49
C ASN A 51 47.45 13.26 1.72
N LYS A 52 46.21 13.25 2.21
CA LYS A 52 45.40 12.06 2.50
C LYS A 52 44.00 12.13 1.87
N TYR A 53 43.36 13.30 1.91
CA TYR A 53 41.96 13.47 1.53
C TYR A 53 41.78 14.64 0.56
N ASN A 54 40.82 14.49 -0.35
CA ASN A 54 40.31 15.57 -1.21
C ASN A 54 38.79 15.69 -0.96
N LEU A 55 38.29 16.89 -0.69
CA LEU A 55 36.86 17.14 -0.51
C LEU A 55 36.26 17.70 -1.81
N THR A 56 35.16 17.12 -2.25
CA THR A 56 34.33 17.61 -3.35
C THR A 56 32.90 17.80 -2.86
N CYS A 57 32.18 18.71 -3.51
CA CYS A 57 30.82 19.09 -3.13
C CYS A 57 29.87 18.71 -4.25
N ILE A 58 28.70 18.20 -3.90
CA ILE A 58 27.62 17.82 -4.81
C ILE A 58 26.36 18.52 -4.31
N LEU A 59 25.63 19.21 -5.18
CA LEU A 59 24.33 19.78 -4.85
C LEU A 59 23.23 18.74 -5.14
N GLY A 60 22.47 18.35 -4.11
CA GLY A 60 21.21 17.63 -4.24
C GLY A 60 20.02 18.58 -4.28
N SER A 61 18.85 18.09 -4.69
CA SER A 61 17.59 18.88 -4.66
C SER A 61 17.03 19.07 -3.25
N ASP A 62 17.31 18.11 -2.36
CA ASP A 62 16.75 17.97 -1.02
C ASP A 62 17.53 16.87 -0.26
N GLU A 63 17.21 16.64 1.02
CA GLU A 63 17.88 15.64 1.85
C GLU A 63 17.69 14.21 1.32
N PHE A 64 16.53 13.86 0.79
CA PHE A 64 16.23 12.51 0.31
C PHE A 64 16.95 12.20 -1.00
N ASN A 65 17.08 13.20 -1.88
CA ASN A 65 17.93 13.15 -3.05
C ASN A 65 19.39 12.90 -2.65
N CYS A 66 19.91 13.61 -1.63
CA CYS A 66 21.24 13.34 -1.09
C CYS A 66 21.37 11.93 -0.48
N MET A 67 20.37 11.42 0.25
CA MET A 67 20.38 10.02 0.75
C MET A 67 20.44 9.01 -0.40
N LYS A 68 19.65 9.24 -1.46
CA LYS A 68 19.65 8.42 -2.68
C LYS A 68 21.00 8.45 -3.39
N LEU A 69 21.60 9.63 -3.57
CA LEU A 69 22.94 9.80 -4.15
C LEU A 69 24.01 9.07 -3.34
N ILE A 70 23.92 9.02 -2.00
CA ILE A 70 24.85 8.25 -1.16
C ILE A 70 24.65 6.74 -1.37
N ASN A 71 23.40 6.25 -1.36
CA ASN A 71 23.08 4.84 -1.60
C ASN A 71 23.53 4.35 -3.00
N GLU A 72 23.35 5.18 -4.01
CA GLU A 72 23.83 4.95 -5.39
C GLU A 72 25.35 5.16 -5.56
N LYS A 73 26.07 5.50 -4.48
CA LYS A 73 27.52 5.77 -4.46
C LYS A 73 27.92 6.96 -5.35
N GLN A 74 27.01 7.89 -5.60
CA GLN A 74 27.25 9.16 -6.30
C GLN A 74 27.76 10.25 -5.34
N ALA A 75 27.35 10.22 -4.08
CA ALA A 75 27.92 11.00 -2.96
C ALA A 75 28.45 10.05 -1.86
N ASP A 76 29.12 10.59 -0.84
CA ASP A 76 29.68 9.80 0.27
C ASP A 76 29.12 10.20 1.63
N LEU A 77 28.90 11.49 1.87
CA LEU A 77 28.54 12.05 3.18
C LEU A 77 27.51 13.16 3.05
N MET A 78 26.67 13.30 4.06
CA MET A 78 25.83 14.47 4.32
C MET A 78 25.59 14.58 5.83
N ASN A 79 25.15 15.74 6.30
CA ASN A 79 24.56 15.85 7.63
C ASN A 79 23.04 15.64 7.53
N LEU A 80 22.44 15.08 8.57
CA LEU A 80 21.01 14.81 8.67
C LEU A 80 20.56 15.06 10.10
N ASP A 81 19.32 15.52 10.26
CA ASP A 81 18.63 15.40 11.53
C ASP A 81 18.36 13.92 11.89
N VAL A 82 18.23 13.61 13.19
CA VAL A 82 17.98 12.25 13.70
C VAL A 82 16.71 11.64 13.11
N GLY A 83 15.66 12.43 12.92
CA GLY A 83 14.41 11.98 12.30
C GLY A 83 14.59 11.66 10.82
N LEU A 84 15.31 12.49 10.07
CA LEU A 84 15.60 12.21 8.66
C LEU A 84 16.58 11.05 8.48
N ALA A 85 17.52 10.86 9.41
CA ALA A 85 18.44 9.73 9.45
C ALA A 85 17.73 8.37 9.67
N TYR A 86 16.51 8.36 10.22
CA TYR A 86 15.66 7.16 10.25
C TYR A 86 15.32 6.68 8.84
N TYR A 87 14.80 7.59 7.99
CA TYR A 87 14.48 7.33 6.59
C TYR A 87 15.74 7.02 5.78
N GLY A 88 16.85 7.72 6.04
CA GLY A 88 18.16 7.39 5.50
C GLY A 88 18.57 5.94 5.78
N SER A 89 18.36 5.45 7.01
CA SER A 89 18.73 4.09 7.38
C SER A 89 17.73 3.03 6.90
N SER A 90 16.42 3.31 6.94
CA SER A 90 15.37 2.34 6.58
C SER A 90 15.16 2.18 5.08
N LEU A 91 15.24 3.28 4.30
CA LEU A 91 14.99 3.29 2.86
C LEU A 91 16.28 3.22 2.04
N TYR A 92 17.35 3.87 2.51
CA TYR A 92 18.59 4.06 1.75
C TYR A 92 19.81 3.33 2.36
N SER A 93 19.62 2.52 3.41
CA SER A 93 20.68 1.74 4.09
C SER A 93 21.85 2.56 4.66
N LEU A 94 21.67 3.87 4.86
CA LEU A 94 22.67 4.73 5.50
C LEU A 94 22.89 4.35 6.97
N ARG A 95 24.06 4.71 7.50
CA ARG A 95 24.43 4.49 8.91
C ARG A 95 25.00 5.78 9.51
N PRO A 96 24.63 6.14 10.75
CA PRO A 96 25.31 7.22 11.46
C PRO A 96 26.75 6.81 11.77
N ILE A 97 27.67 7.78 11.85
CA ILE A 97 29.09 7.50 12.07
C ILE A 97 29.76 8.38 13.15
N ALA A 98 29.16 9.52 13.51
CA ALA A 98 29.54 10.44 14.60
C ALA A 98 28.39 11.42 14.87
N VAL A 99 28.64 12.41 15.74
CA VAL A 99 27.64 13.11 16.57
C VAL A 99 28.04 14.57 16.83
N GLU A 100 27.16 15.56 16.60
CA GLU A 100 27.47 16.96 16.91
C GLU A 100 27.49 17.14 18.42
N ASN A 101 28.57 17.68 18.97
CA ASN A 101 28.69 17.94 20.38
C ASN A 101 28.46 19.44 20.63
N TYR A 102 27.35 19.77 21.29
CA TYR A 102 27.01 21.13 21.69
C TYR A 102 27.79 21.58 22.93
N ALA A 103 28.64 20.70 23.49
CA ALA A 103 29.62 21.05 24.52
C ALA A 103 31.06 21.07 23.95
N MET A 104 31.90 21.92 24.53
CA MET A 104 33.31 22.11 24.14
C MET A 104 34.21 20.88 24.41
N SER A 105 33.71 19.84 25.09
CA SER A 105 34.51 18.70 25.56
C SER A 105 33.91 17.36 25.14
N ASN A 106 34.76 16.44 24.66
CA ASN A 106 34.39 15.06 24.34
C ASN A 106 34.52 14.11 25.55
N ALA A 107 34.89 14.62 26.74
CA ALA A 107 34.93 13.82 27.97
C ALA A 107 33.50 13.32 28.32
N PRO A 108 33.29 12.03 28.67
CA PRO A 108 31.95 11.44 28.79
C PRO A 108 30.97 12.18 29.70
N ASN A 109 31.48 12.77 30.79
CA ASN A 109 30.72 13.54 31.78
C ASN A 109 30.47 15.02 31.38
N ALA A 110 31.01 15.48 30.26
CA ALA A 110 30.95 16.86 29.80
C ALA A 110 30.42 16.99 28.36
N ARG A 111 29.88 15.91 27.77
CA ARG A 111 29.27 15.95 26.43
C ARG A 111 27.86 16.52 26.50
N ASN A 112 27.46 17.27 25.49
CA ASN A 112 26.06 17.61 25.24
C ASN A 112 25.69 17.15 23.83
N LEU A 113 25.33 15.87 23.72
CA LEU A 113 24.98 15.21 22.45
C LEU A 113 23.47 15.25 22.19
N TYR A 114 22.78 16.29 22.68
CA TYR A 114 21.34 16.38 22.56
C TYR A 114 20.80 17.81 22.59
N TYR A 115 19.58 17.94 22.07
CA TYR A 115 18.74 19.14 22.14
C TYR A 115 17.28 18.73 22.46
N TYR A 116 16.39 19.71 22.66
CA TYR A 116 14.98 19.46 22.98
C TYR A 116 14.03 19.88 21.85
N ALA A 117 13.01 19.07 21.58
CA ALA A 117 11.88 19.48 20.75
C ALA A 117 10.91 20.37 21.56
N VAL A 118 10.48 21.48 20.98
CA VAL A 118 9.54 22.42 21.61
C VAL A 118 8.45 22.88 20.64
N MET A 119 7.32 23.29 21.22
CA MET A 119 6.27 24.02 20.52
C MET A 119 6.27 25.46 21.02
N VAL A 120 6.40 26.43 20.12
CA VAL A 120 6.41 27.86 20.44
C VAL A 120 5.09 28.47 19.97
N LYS A 121 4.38 29.20 20.85
CA LYS A 121 3.13 29.90 20.51
C LYS A 121 3.17 31.38 20.93
N PRO A 122 2.36 32.26 20.31
CA PRO A 122 2.15 33.62 20.82
C PRO A 122 1.48 33.61 22.20
N VAL A 123 1.88 34.52 23.09
CA VAL A 123 1.28 34.68 24.43
C VAL A 123 -0.19 35.09 24.35
N SER A 124 -0.57 35.86 23.32
CA SER A 124 -1.94 36.33 23.08
C SER A 124 -2.94 35.22 22.72
N ILE A 125 -2.48 34.01 22.35
CA ILE A 125 -3.33 32.92 21.87
C ILE A 125 -3.52 31.87 22.98
N SER A 126 -4.76 31.64 23.39
CA SER A 126 -5.11 30.56 24.33
C SER A 126 -5.38 29.25 23.58
N ILE A 127 -4.40 28.34 23.59
CA ILE A 127 -4.49 26.97 23.08
C ILE A 127 -3.89 25.96 24.07
N ASP A 128 -4.25 24.70 23.91
CA ASP A 128 -3.64 23.56 24.62
C ASP A 128 -3.33 22.43 23.61
N PRO A 129 -2.46 21.46 23.95
CA PRO A 129 -2.08 20.38 23.03
C PRO A 129 -3.23 19.54 22.48
N THR A 130 -4.37 19.49 23.17
CA THR A 130 -5.52 18.66 22.80
C THR A 130 -6.50 19.38 21.87
N ASN A 131 -6.39 20.71 21.75
CA ASN A 131 -7.33 21.55 20.99
C ASN A 131 -6.78 22.13 19.67
N LEU A 132 -5.71 21.54 19.14
CA LEU A 132 -5.08 21.90 17.86
C LEU A 132 -5.92 21.56 16.61
N ARG A 133 -7.11 20.97 16.77
CA ARG A 133 -7.98 20.59 15.63
C ARG A 133 -8.43 21.84 14.85
N GLY A 134 -8.24 21.81 13.53
CA GLY A 134 -8.55 22.91 12.63
C GLY A 134 -7.68 24.16 12.86
N LYS A 135 -6.55 24.02 13.58
CA LYS A 135 -5.59 25.11 13.78
C LYS A 135 -4.48 25.04 12.75
N GLU A 136 -4.05 26.22 12.33
CA GLU A 136 -2.95 26.41 11.39
C GLU A 136 -1.62 26.35 12.14
N ILE A 137 -0.62 25.67 11.58
CA ILE A 137 0.70 25.49 12.22
C ILE A 137 1.86 25.74 11.25
N CYS A 138 3.03 26.00 11.83
CA CYS A 138 4.32 25.98 11.14
C CYS A 138 5.17 24.83 11.68
N SER A 139 5.89 24.10 10.83
CA SER A 139 6.80 23.01 11.23
C SER A 139 8.15 23.14 10.54
N ALA A 140 9.22 22.72 11.22
CA ALA A 140 10.56 22.63 10.62
C ALA A 140 10.63 21.68 9.40
N GLY A 141 9.70 20.72 9.29
CA GLY A 141 9.58 19.82 8.13
C GLY A 141 9.15 18.40 8.48
N ALA A 142 8.47 17.74 7.55
CA ALA A 142 8.11 16.33 7.64
C ALA A 142 9.36 15.44 7.74
N GLY A 143 9.31 14.45 8.62
CA GLY A 143 10.43 13.56 8.91
C GLY A 143 11.44 14.08 9.93
N THR A 144 11.49 15.38 10.23
CA THR A 144 12.40 15.94 11.25
C THR A 144 12.04 15.47 12.67
N ALA A 145 13.02 15.36 13.56
CA ALA A 145 12.83 14.90 14.92
C ALA A 145 11.93 15.87 15.72
N GLU A 146 12.23 17.15 15.64
CA GLU A 146 11.60 18.24 16.38
C GLU A 146 10.35 18.81 15.70
N GLY A 147 10.32 18.86 14.37
CA GLY A 147 9.18 19.37 13.60
C GLY A 147 8.09 18.33 13.34
N TRP A 148 8.40 17.04 13.50
CA TRP A 148 7.53 15.93 13.10
C TRP A 148 7.48 14.79 14.12
N VAL A 149 8.57 14.05 14.33
CA VAL A 149 8.55 12.78 15.09
C VAL A 149 8.07 12.96 16.53
N MET A 150 8.72 13.85 17.29
CA MET A 150 8.40 14.09 18.69
C MET A 150 7.01 14.72 18.88
N PRO A 151 6.65 15.85 18.23
CA PRO A 151 5.34 16.46 18.42
C PRO A 151 4.18 15.58 17.94
N VAL A 152 4.26 15.03 16.71
CA VAL A 152 3.15 14.30 16.10
C VAL A 152 2.96 12.93 16.77
N GLY A 153 4.04 12.22 17.11
CA GLY A 153 3.95 10.94 17.82
C GLY A 153 3.29 11.07 19.21
N THR A 154 3.58 12.15 19.95
CA THR A 154 2.92 12.45 21.23
C THR A 154 1.45 12.86 21.05
N LEU A 155 1.14 13.67 20.04
CA LEU A 155 -0.25 14.07 19.73
C LEU A 155 -1.12 12.89 19.28
N ILE A 156 -0.57 11.92 18.54
CA ILE A 156 -1.24 10.69 18.12
C ILE A 156 -1.41 9.73 19.31
N SER A 157 -0.32 9.34 19.98
CA SER A 157 -0.35 8.18 20.87
C SER A 157 -0.60 8.51 22.35
N ASP A 158 0.04 9.55 22.89
CA ASP A 158 -0.02 9.87 24.32
C ASP A 158 -1.25 10.71 24.66
N LEU A 159 -1.46 11.77 23.87
CA LEU A 159 -2.57 12.72 24.05
C LEU A 159 -3.84 12.28 23.33
N ARG A 160 -3.73 11.39 22.31
CA ARG A 160 -4.84 10.92 21.46
C ARG A 160 -5.65 12.09 20.85
N ALA A 161 -4.96 13.19 20.56
CA ALA A 161 -5.53 14.38 19.97
C ALA A 161 -5.77 14.18 18.48
N ILE A 162 -4.81 13.57 17.77
CA ILE A 162 -4.90 13.26 16.34
C ILE A 162 -5.46 11.84 16.17
N PRO A 163 -6.64 11.66 15.54
CA PRO A 163 -7.15 10.33 15.22
C PRO A 163 -6.39 9.73 14.02
N VAL A 164 -5.87 8.51 14.17
CA VAL A 164 -5.29 7.77 13.05
C VAL A 164 -6.42 7.21 12.20
N THR A 165 -6.58 7.79 11.02
CA THR A 165 -7.55 7.39 9.99
C THR A 165 -6.93 6.52 8.91
N GLN A 166 -5.65 6.70 8.62
CA GLN A 166 -4.84 5.89 7.70
C GLN A 166 -3.49 5.57 8.37
N CYS A 167 -3.07 4.31 8.42
CA CYS A 167 -1.82 3.95 9.11
C CYS A 167 -0.56 4.21 8.29
N ASN A 168 -0.62 4.06 6.96
CA ASN A 168 0.54 4.21 6.08
C ASN A 168 0.86 5.66 5.68
N SER A 169 0.02 6.64 6.07
CA SER A 169 0.29 8.06 5.81
C SER A 169 -0.08 8.93 7.02
N VAL A 170 0.96 9.41 7.71
CA VAL A 170 0.81 10.39 8.80
C VAL A 170 0.33 11.74 8.26
N VAL A 171 0.78 12.17 7.06
CA VAL A 171 0.32 13.42 6.43
C VAL A 171 -1.19 13.42 6.23
N GLN A 172 -1.77 12.31 5.77
CA GLN A 172 -3.22 12.14 5.59
C GLN A 172 -4.01 12.27 6.91
N ASN A 173 -3.42 11.89 8.04
CA ASN A 173 -4.04 12.13 9.36
C ASN A 173 -3.94 13.60 9.78
N LEU A 174 -2.84 14.27 9.46
CA LEU A 174 -2.66 15.70 9.71
C LEU A 174 -3.60 16.56 8.86
N ILE A 175 -3.76 16.27 7.56
CA ILE A 175 -4.71 16.96 6.66
C ILE A 175 -6.14 16.92 7.21
N ARG A 176 -6.57 15.79 7.81
CA ARG A 176 -7.91 15.62 8.39
C ARG A 176 -8.08 16.25 9.78
N TYR A 177 -6.98 16.62 10.44
CA TYR A 177 -6.99 17.12 11.81
C TYR A 177 -6.67 18.61 11.94
N LEU A 178 -5.62 19.08 11.27
CA LEU A 178 -5.14 20.47 11.31
C LEU A 178 -5.94 21.36 10.34
N GLY A 179 -5.68 22.67 10.42
CA GLY A 179 -6.06 23.62 9.37
C GLY A 179 -4.95 23.73 8.29
N ASP A 180 -5.08 24.73 7.42
CA ASP A 180 -4.02 25.12 6.49
C ASP A 180 -2.70 25.28 7.26
N SER A 181 -1.62 24.66 6.80
CA SER A 181 -0.34 24.61 7.53
C SER A 181 0.86 24.88 6.61
N CYS A 182 2.04 25.03 7.19
CA CYS A 182 3.30 24.86 6.47
C CYS A 182 4.11 23.74 7.12
N ILE A 183 4.14 22.59 6.44
CA ILE A 183 4.95 21.42 6.78
C ILE A 183 5.82 21.10 5.55
N PRO A 184 7.01 21.69 5.45
CA PRO A 184 7.99 21.38 4.41
C PRO A 184 8.19 19.88 4.23
N ASN A 185 8.48 19.44 3.01
CA ASN A 185 8.64 18.04 2.59
C ASN A 185 7.41 17.13 2.74
N SER A 186 6.26 17.59 3.23
CA SER A 186 5.04 16.76 3.37
C SER A 186 4.43 16.27 2.04
N LEU A 187 4.86 16.86 0.92
CA LEU A 187 4.49 16.44 -0.45
C LEU A 187 5.60 15.67 -1.18
N SER A 188 6.73 15.34 -0.52
CA SER A 188 7.79 14.53 -1.14
C SER A 188 7.33 13.08 -1.38
N GLU A 189 7.97 12.39 -2.32
CA GLU A 189 7.61 11.01 -2.71
C GLU A 189 7.54 10.02 -1.52
N ILE A 190 8.30 10.25 -0.44
CA ILE A 190 8.29 9.39 0.75
C ILE A 190 7.03 9.59 1.60
N PHE A 191 6.52 10.81 1.68
CA PHE A 191 5.34 11.15 2.48
C PHE A 191 4.05 11.22 1.65
N ASN A 192 4.19 11.28 0.32
CA ASN A 192 3.13 11.41 -0.68
C ASN A 192 3.35 10.45 -1.87
N PRO A 193 3.52 9.13 -1.65
CA PRO A 193 3.92 8.20 -2.72
C PRO A 193 2.94 8.11 -3.88
N PHE A 194 1.65 8.41 -3.65
CA PHE A 194 0.60 8.37 -4.68
C PHE A 194 0.19 9.76 -5.19
N GLY A 195 0.86 10.83 -4.77
CA GLY A 195 0.54 12.20 -5.21
C GLY A 195 -0.80 12.77 -4.72
N ASP A 196 -1.44 12.13 -3.72
CA ASP A 196 -2.81 12.40 -3.29
C ASP A 196 -2.94 13.05 -1.90
N ASN A 197 -1.81 13.43 -1.27
CA ASN A 197 -1.82 14.44 -0.21
C ASN A 197 -2.28 15.77 -0.78
N THR A 198 -3.33 16.33 -0.20
CA THR A 198 -3.88 17.62 -0.60
C THR A 198 -3.04 18.79 -0.05
N GLN A 199 -3.16 19.94 -0.69
CA GLN A 199 -2.25 21.08 -0.50
C GLN A 199 -2.39 21.82 0.84
N GLU A 200 -3.40 21.51 1.66
CA GLU A 200 -3.67 22.06 3.00
C GLU A 200 -2.40 22.18 3.84
N VAL A 201 -1.56 21.12 3.89
CA VAL A 201 -0.34 21.07 4.70
C VAL A 201 0.81 21.98 4.22
N CYS A 202 0.64 22.63 3.06
CA CYS A 202 1.62 23.52 2.43
C CYS A 202 1.11 24.94 2.17
N ARG A 203 -0.17 25.24 2.45
CA ARG A 203 -0.81 26.53 2.09
C ARG A 203 -0.24 27.77 2.79
N LEU A 204 0.46 27.60 3.92
CA LEU A 204 1.18 28.69 4.58
C LEU A 204 2.63 28.82 4.08
N CYS A 205 3.15 27.84 3.32
CA CYS A 205 4.54 27.88 2.88
C CYS A 205 4.76 28.98 1.83
N TYR A 206 5.89 29.68 1.96
CA TYR A 206 6.05 31.01 1.37
C TYR A 206 6.24 30.96 -0.15
N ASN A 207 6.94 29.95 -0.67
CA ASN A 207 7.33 29.89 -2.09
C ASN A 207 6.17 29.43 -3.01
N THR A 208 4.91 29.66 -2.64
CA THR A 208 3.71 29.19 -3.37
C THR A 208 3.77 29.53 -4.87
N GLY A 209 3.76 28.49 -5.70
CA GLY A 209 3.85 28.60 -7.17
C GLY A 209 5.27 28.51 -7.75
N LEU A 210 6.30 28.35 -6.91
CA LEU A 210 7.67 28.04 -7.32
C LEU A 210 7.97 26.53 -7.20
N SER A 211 9.07 26.08 -7.81
CA SER A 211 9.47 24.66 -7.82
C SER A 211 9.96 24.12 -6.47
N ASP A 212 10.30 25.00 -5.54
CA ASP A 212 10.77 24.71 -4.18
C ASP A 212 9.68 24.90 -3.11
N TRP A 213 8.44 25.19 -3.53
CA TRP A 213 7.31 25.35 -2.64
C TRP A 213 7.11 24.13 -1.75
N CYS A 214 7.06 24.35 -0.43
CA CYS A 214 6.90 23.29 0.55
C CYS A 214 7.98 22.18 0.47
N GLY A 215 9.14 22.47 -0.13
CA GLY A 215 10.34 21.63 -0.09
C GLY A 215 11.37 22.17 0.90
N SER A 216 12.54 21.53 0.97
CA SER A 216 13.63 21.91 1.88
C SER A 216 14.19 23.32 1.65
N LEU A 217 13.97 23.88 0.45
CA LEU A 217 14.38 25.23 0.05
C LEU A 217 13.28 26.30 0.23
N ASP A 218 12.08 25.94 0.70
CA ASP A 218 11.05 26.95 1.03
C ASP A 218 11.57 27.91 2.11
N ARG A 219 11.24 29.21 2.03
CA ARG A 219 11.65 30.22 3.02
C ARG A 219 11.21 29.87 4.46
N TYR A 220 10.16 29.06 4.61
CA TYR A 220 9.65 28.56 5.89
C TYR A 220 10.13 27.14 6.24
N SER A 221 11.10 26.60 5.51
CA SER A 221 11.79 25.34 5.81
C SER A 221 12.76 25.43 6.99
N GLY A 222 12.90 24.34 7.74
CA GLY A 222 13.80 24.21 8.89
C GLY A 222 13.36 25.00 10.13
N ASN A 223 14.17 24.93 11.18
CA ASN A 223 13.84 25.50 12.49
C ASN A 223 13.65 27.04 12.44
N GLN A 224 14.57 27.78 11.81
CA GLN A 224 14.39 29.21 11.51
C GLN A 224 13.12 29.48 10.70
N GLY A 225 12.85 28.65 9.68
CA GLY A 225 11.69 28.79 8.81
C GLY A 225 10.37 28.65 9.56
N ALA A 226 10.27 27.70 10.49
CA ALA A 226 9.09 27.51 11.33
C ALA A 226 8.82 28.71 12.25
N LEU A 227 9.85 29.29 12.89
CA LEU A 227 9.72 30.53 13.68
C LEU A 227 9.36 31.73 12.81
N ARG A 228 9.97 31.83 11.62
CA ARG A 228 9.72 32.90 10.65
C ARG A 228 8.28 32.87 10.13
N CYS A 229 7.78 31.70 9.77
CA CYS A 229 6.38 31.44 9.40
C CYS A 229 5.42 31.94 10.48
N LEU A 230 5.67 31.58 11.75
CA LEU A 230 4.84 32.01 12.87
C LEU A 230 4.89 33.54 13.04
N LYS A 231 6.09 34.13 13.01
CA LYS A 231 6.29 35.58 13.18
C LYS A 231 5.62 36.38 12.05
N GLU A 232 5.94 36.09 10.80
CA GLU A 232 5.51 36.89 9.64
C GLU A 232 3.98 36.89 9.48
N HIS A 233 3.30 35.77 9.71
CA HIS A 233 1.84 35.70 9.64
C HIS A 233 1.11 36.30 10.86
N THR A 234 1.71 36.23 12.06
CA THR A 234 1.09 36.79 13.28
C THR A 234 1.28 38.31 13.37
N GLU A 235 2.43 38.84 12.97
CA GLU A 235 2.71 40.28 12.94
C GLU A 235 2.01 41.00 11.78
N ASN A 236 1.85 40.35 10.61
CA ASN A 236 1.11 40.93 9.48
C ASN A 236 -0.41 40.87 9.73
N PHE A 237 -1.04 42.00 10.06
CA PHE A 237 -2.50 42.10 10.26
C PHE A 237 -3.31 41.60 9.06
N GLU A 238 -2.89 41.93 7.83
CA GLU A 238 -3.57 41.56 6.57
C GLU A 238 -3.35 40.09 6.16
N SER A 239 -2.48 39.36 6.85
CA SER A 239 -2.27 37.93 6.58
C SER A 239 -3.58 37.15 6.71
N LYS A 240 -3.96 36.47 5.62
CA LYS A 240 -5.09 35.52 5.57
C LYS A 240 -4.95 34.42 6.64
N TYR A 241 -3.72 33.95 6.86
CA TYR A 241 -3.38 32.89 7.79
C TYR A 241 -2.90 33.46 9.13
N LYS A 242 -3.23 32.76 10.22
CA LYS A 242 -2.91 33.04 11.62
C LYS A 242 -2.46 31.72 12.30
N PRO A 243 -1.26 31.20 11.96
CA PRO A 243 -0.69 30.04 12.62
C PRO A 243 -0.59 30.28 14.13
N VAL A 244 -0.96 29.26 14.91
CA VAL A 244 -1.06 29.37 16.38
C VAL A 244 0.16 28.83 17.10
N VAL A 245 0.99 28.03 16.42
CA VAL A 245 2.14 27.33 16.99
C VAL A 245 3.17 27.00 15.91
N ALA A 246 4.44 27.01 16.29
CA ALA A 246 5.56 26.49 15.51
C ALA A 246 6.20 25.27 16.19
N PHE A 247 6.57 24.24 15.42
CA PHE A 247 7.28 23.04 15.90
C PHE A 247 8.77 23.11 15.50
N LEU A 248 9.67 23.16 16.48
CA LEU A 248 11.11 23.39 16.29
C LEU A 248 11.93 22.96 17.52
N ARG A 249 13.26 23.09 17.46
CA ARG A 249 14.19 22.80 18.57
C ARG A 249 14.41 24.00 19.49
N ASP A 250 14.67 23.75 20.77
CA ASP A 250 14.70 24.79 21.80
C ASP A 250 15.80 25.85 21.61
N GLN A 251 16.98 25.44 21.16
CA GLN A 251 18.14 26.32 20.94
C GLN A 251 17.87 27.43 19.90
N GLU A 252 16.90 27.22 19.01
CA GLU A 252 16.60 28.12 17.89
C GLU A 252 16.06 29.48 18.33
N VAL A 253 15.29 29.50 19.43
CA VAL A 253 14.57 30.72 19.87
C VAL A 253 15.55 31.78 20.37
N GLU A 254 16.65 31.36 20.99
CA GLU A 254 17.73 32.25 21.42
C GLU A 254 18.60 32.71 20.24
N LEU A 255 18.79 31.88 19.21
CA LEU A 255 19.48 32.27 17.97
C LEU A 255 18.67 33.35 17.23
N ALA A 256 17.39 33.06 16.95
CA ALA A 256 16.48 33.99 16.29
C ALA A 256 16.27 35.30 17.07
N SER A 257 16.39 35.28 18.40
CA SER A 257 16.37 36.51 19.22
C SER A 257 17.52 37.46 18.90
N GLY A 258 18.67 36.95 18.46
CA GLY A 258 19.79 37.75 17.96
C GLY A 258 19.46 38.47 16.64
N ASP A 259 18.63 37.84 15.81
CA ASP A 259 18.18 38.34 14.50
C ASP A 259 16.86 39.14 14.59
N GLY A 260 16.44 39.55 15.79
CA GLY A 260 15.27 40.40 16.01
C GLY A 260 13.93 39.65 16.10
N PHE A 261 13.92 38.39 16.52
CA PHE A 261 12.70 37.71 16.98
C PHE A 261 12.31 38.20 18.40
N PRO A 262 11.11 38.77 18.61
CA PRO A 262 10.71 39.34 19.90
C PRO A 262 10.23 38.23 20.84
N LYS A 263 11.17 37.50 21.45
CA LYS A 263 10.90 36.28 22.24
C LYS A 263 9.92 36.50 23.40
N GLU A 264 9.86 37.70 23.96
CA GLU A 264 8.91 38.12 24.99
C GLU A 264 7.42 38.02 24.58
N ASN A 265 7.12 38.00 23.28
CA ASN A 265 5.77 37.84 22.76
C ASN A 265 5.32 36.36 22.66
N TYR A 266 6.20 35.41 22.99
CA TYR A 266 6.00 33.99 22.79
C TYR A 266 6.26 33.17 24.07
N GLU A 267 5.65 31.99 24.16
CA GLU A 267 5.86 31.03 25.25
C GLU A 267 5.85 29.59 24.71
N LEU A 268 6.35 28.65 25.53
CA LEU A 268 6.35 27.23 25.20
C LEU A 268 4.99 26.61 25.47
N LEU A 269 4.54 25.73 24.59
CA LEU A 269 3.40 24.84 24.78
C LEU A 269 3.92 23.45 25.20
N CYS A 270 3.57 23.01 26.41
CA CYS A 270 4.10 21.79 27.03
C CYS A 270 3.22 20.57 26.73
N PRO A 271 3.79 19.35 26.60
CA PRO A 271 3.01 18.12 26.38
C PRO A 271 2.25 17.62 27.62
N SER A 272 2.47 18.25 28.78
CA SER A 272 1.79 17.96 30.05
C SER A 272 1.57 19.26 30.83
N LYS A 273 0.66 19.23 31.81
CA LYS A 273 0.45 20.40 32.70
C LYS A 273 1.65 20.58 33.62
N MET A 274 2.19 21.80 33.61
CA MET A 274 3.24 22.26 34.52
C MET A 274 2.73 22.29 35.97
N PRO A 275 3.60 22.39 37.00
CA PRO A 275 3.19 22.37 38.41
C PRO A 275 2.22 23.48 38.84
N ASN A 276 2.12 24.56 38.05
CA ASN A 276 1.14 25.64 38.22
C ASN A 276 -0.25 25.32 37.61
N GLY A 277 -0.44 24.14 37.02
CA GLY A 277 -1.66 23.70 36.35
C GLY A 277 -1.83 24.18 34.91
N MET A 278 -0.90 24.98 34.39
CA MET A 278 -0.93 25.52 33.02
C MET A 278 -0.28 24.57 32.02
N TRP A 279 -0.70 24.66 30.75
CA TRP A 279 -0.08 23.95 29.62
C TRP A 279 1.11 24.72 29.02
N THR A 280 1.53 25.83 29.63
CA THR A 280 2.58 26.69 29.08
C THR A 280 3.70 26.97 30.08
N ALA A 281 4.87 27.30 29.54
CA ALA A 281 6.04 27.70 30.30
C ALA A 281 6.84 28.80 29.56
N ASN A 282 7.65 29.54 30.30
CA ASN A 282 8.59 30.50 29.71
C ASN A 282 9.61 29.78 28.81
N ILE A 283 10.05 30.43 27.72
CA ILE A 283 11.05 29.93 26.75
C ILE A 283 12.31 29.37 27.42
N SER A 284 12.81 30.00 28.49
CA SER A 284 13.99 29.53 29.22
C SER A 284 13.77 28.24 30.02
N SER A 285 12.57 27.65 29.99
CA SER A 285 12.19 26.43 30.73
C SER A 285 12.13 25.16 29.85
N SER A 286 12.76 25.16 28.67
CA SER A 286 12.73 24.03 27.72
C SER A 286 13.04 22.68 28.37
N ALA A 287 14.04 22.61 29.26
CA ALA A 287 14.41 21.40 29.99
C ALA A 287 13.26 20.74 30.81
N ASN A 288 12.26 21.54 31.23
CA ASN A 288 11.06 21.08 31.95
C ASN A 288 9.81 21.02 31.07
N CYS A 289 9.76 21.82 29.99
CA CYS A 289 8.65 21.93 29.04
C CYS A 289 9.18 21.66 27.62
N ASN A 290 9.39 20.39 27.32
CA ASN A 290 9.81 19.89 26.01
C ASN A 290 8.98 18.67 25.62
N TRP A 291 8.92 18.41 24.32
CA TRP A 291 8.29 17.25 23.70
C TRP A 291 9.23 16.04 23.65
N GLY A 292 10.47 16.21 24.08
CA GLY A 292 11.45 15.18 24.38
C GLY A 292 12.85 15.56 23.90
N LYS A 293 13.77 14.61 24.03
CA LYS A 293 15.23 14.78 23.87
C LYS A 293 15.74 14.03 22.65
N ILE A 294 16.55 14.68 21.82
CA ILE A 294 16.99 14.19 20.51
C ILE A 294 18.53 14.15 20.42
N PRO A 295 19.17 13.06 19.92
CA PRO A 295 20.62 12.96 19.62
C PRO A 295 21.17 13.86 18.48
N SER A 296 22.41 13.66 17.99
CA SER A 296 23.09 14.52 16.97
C SER A 296 24.13 13.77 16.05
N HIS A 297 24.77 14.44 15.02
CA HIS A 297 25.45 13.76 13.85
C HIS A 297 26.89 14.17 13.30
N PHE A 298 27.40 13.58 12.17
CA PHE A 298 28.84 13.16 11.91
C PHE A 298 29.90 14.11 11.28
N LEU A 299 31.17 13.99 11.73
CA LEU A 299 32.48 13.98 11.01
C LEU A 299 33.70 13.78 11.98
N GLU A 300 34.68 12.91 11.67
CA GLU A 300 35.91 12.73 12.52
C GLU A 300 37.12 13.59 12.12
N LEU A 301 37.42 13.67 10.82
CA LEU A 301 38.76 14.07 10.34
C LEU A 301 39.03 15.58 10.35
N LEU A 302 37.99 16.42 10.50
CA LEU A 302 38.15 17.87 10.62
C LEU A 302 38.53 18.29 12.05
N VAL A 303 37.91 17.70 13.08
CA VAL A 303 38.08 18.10 14.49
C VAL A 303 39.56 18.17 14.90
N GLN A 304 40.38 17.21 14.46
CA GLN A 304 41.79 17.13 14.84
C GLN A 304 42.66 18.27 14.28
N ASN A 305 42.20 19.01 13.26
CA ASN A 305 42.94 20.13 12.63
C ASN A 305 42.28 21.51 12.86
N PHE A 306 40.98 21.56 13.19
CA PHE A 306 40.25 22.81 13.46
C PHE A 306 40.11 23.15 14.95
N GLY A 307 40.44 22.20 15.85
CA GLY A 307 40.41 22.41 17.30
C GLY A 307 38.99 22.52 17.88
N PRO A 308 38.85 22.58 19.23
CA PRO A 308 37.54 22.60 19.91
C PRO A 308 36.75 23.92 19.74
N SER A 309 37.21 24.83 18.88
CA SER A 309 36.52 26.08 18.50
C SER A 309 36.17 26.13 17.00
N GLY A 310 36.45 25.08 16.23
CA GLY A 310 36.19 25.04 14.78
C GLY A 310 37.04 25.99 13.94
N THR A 311 38.12 26.56 14.51
CA THR A 311 39.01 27.54 13.88
C THR A 311 40.42 26.96 13.66
N SER A 312 40.69 26.46 12.46
CA SER A 312 42.08 26.29 12.02
C SER A 312 42.62 27.61 11.50
N VAL A 313 43.84 27.97 11.92
CA VAL A 313 44.70 29.03 11.37
C VAL A 313 43.96 30.19 10.66
N SER A 314 43.27 30.99 11.47
CA SER A 314 42.84 32.37 11.15
C SER A 314 41.98 32.61 9.88
N SER A 315 41.36 31.59 9.26
CA SER A 315 40.70 31.79 7.95
C SER A 315 39.37 31.07 7.68
N PHE A 316 38.97 30.06 8.47
CA PHE A 316 37.68 29.38 8.29
C PHE A 316 37.09 28.91 9.63
N ASN A 317 35.77 29.06 9.79
CA ASN A 317 35.01 28.58 10.94
C ASN A 317 34.02 27.51 10.44
N LEU A 318 34.19 26.27 10.91
CA LEU A 318 33.41 25.12 10.43
C LEU A 318 31.91 25.21 10.78
N PHE A 319 31.60 25.66 11.99
CA PHE A 319 30.23 25.63 12.52
C PHE A 319 29.44 26.91 12.21
N SER A 320 30.10 28.06 12.09
CA SER A 320 29.42 29.31 11.70
C SER A 320 28.87 29.24 10.27
N SER A 321 27.63 29.70 10.09
CA SER A 321 26.98 29.85 8.77
C SER A 321 26.86 31.32 8.32
N ALA A 322 27.42 32.25 9.09
CA ALA A 322 27.44 33.67 8.76
C ALA A 322 28.33 33.98 7.53
N GLY A 323 27.84 34.81 6.61
CA GLY A 323 28.60 35.27 5.43
C GLY A 323 28.55 34.31 4.22
N TYR A 324 27.50 33.49 4.13
CA TYR A 324 27.23 32.53 3.05
C TYR A 324 25.86 32.77 2.42
N THR A 325 25.64 33.96 1.85
CA THR A 325 24.37 34.33 1.20
C THR A 325 24.48 34.34 -0.33
N THR A 326 23.39 34.01 -1.02
CA THR A 326 23.23 34.31 -2.46
C THR A 326 22.81 35.76 -2.68
N VAL A 327 23.05 36.28 -3.89
CA VAL A 327 22.92 37.71 -4.24
C VAL A 327 21.46 38.23 -4.17
N SER A 328 20.49 37.33 -4.04
CA SER A 328 19.05 37.61 -3.99
C SER A 328 18.42 37.63 -2.58
N GLY A 329 19.18 37.31 -1.52
CA GLY A 329 18.65 37.16 -0.16
C GLY A 329 19.33 38.02 0.90
N ASN A 330 18.61 39.00 1.47
CA ASN A 330 19.06 39.78 2.63
C ASN A 330 18.91 39.05 3.99
N ASN A 331 18.62 37.75 3.98
CA ASN A 331 18.34 36.97 5.18
C ASN A 331 19.61 36.26 5.70
N ALA A 332 19.75 36.19 7.02
CA ALA A 332 20.80 35.39 7.64
C ALA A 332 20.60 33.88 7.35
N THR A 333 21.71 33.21 7.05
CA THR A 333 21.79 31.79 6.73
C THR A 333 22.37 31.03 7.91
N HIS A 334 21.67 29.97 8.33
CA HIS A 334 22.04 29.18 9.51
C HIS A 334 22.07 27.69 9.18
N HIS A 335 22.86 26.94 9.94
CA HIS A 335 22.95 25.48 9.94
C HIS A 335 23.44 24.85 8.62
N LEU A 336 24.22 25.58 7.84
CA LEU A 336 24.84 25.10 6.60
C LEU A 336 25.92 24.05 6.94
N MET A 337 25.79 22.82 6.43
CA MET A 337 26.61 21.63 6.74
C MET A 337 26.50 21.14 8.20
N PHE A 338 26.60 22.03 9.17
CA PHE A 338 26.56 21.75 10.61
C PHE A 338 25.74 22.82 11.32
N SER A 339 25.15 22.47 12.46
CA SER A 339 24.46 23.44 13.30
C SER A 339 25.44 24.49 13.84
N ASP A 340 25.11 25.78 13.70
CA ASP A 340 25.79 26.91 14.35
C ASP A 340 25.94 26.76 15.89
N HIS A 341 25.13 25.91 16.53
CA HIS A 341 25.26 25.58 17.94
C HIS A 341 26.42 24.60 18.23
N THR A 342 26.86 23.81 17.24
CA THR A 342 27.92 22.81 17.37
C THR A 342 29.22 23.44 17.86
N LYS A 343 29.86 22.79 18.83
CA LYS A 343 31.13 23.22 19.42
C LYS A 343 32.27 22.27 19.08
N ASN A 344 31.95 20.98 18.98
CA ASN A 344 32.88 19.97 18.52
C ASN A 344 32.11 18.80 17.87
N ILE A 345 32.80 17.79 17.36
CA ILE A 345 32.18 16.56 16.87
C ILE A 345 32.71 15.36 17.67
N TYR A 346 31.83 14.41 17.97
CA TYR A 346 32.08 13.23 18.79
C TYR A 346 31.83 11.93 18.03
N ILE A 347 32.80 11.02 18.03
CA ILE A 347 32.74 9.73 17.37
C ILE A 347 32.42 8.62 18.38
N PRO A 348 31.25 7.96 18.28
CA PRO A 348 30.92 6.80 19.09
C PRO A 348 31.65 5.55 18.57
N PRO A 349 31.88 4.55 19.43
CA PRO A 349 32.36 3.24 19.00
C PRO A 349 31.49 2.64 17.88
N VAL A 350 32.11 1.91 16.95
CA VAL A 350 31.41 1.26 15.83
C VAL A 350 30.27 0.34 16.32
N THR A 351 30.43 -0.30 17.48
CA THR A 351 29.42 -1.17 18.13
C THR A 351 28.12 -0.46 18.54
N GLU A 352 28.16 0.87 18.68
CA GLU A 352 26.99 1.72 18.95
C GLU A 352 26.34 2.23 17.65
N THR A 353 27.07 2.21 16.53
CA THR A 353 26.64 2.74 15.22
C THR A 353 26.46 1.69 14.13
N GLU A 354 26.59 0.39 14.45
CA GLU A 354 26.35 -0.72 13.50
C GLU A 354 25.01 -0.59 12.75
N THR A 355 23.99 -0.07 13.43
CA THR A 355 22.68 0.31 12.88
C THR A 355 22.18 1.59 13.55
N TYR A 356 21.31 2.34 12.86
CA TYR A 356 20.63 3.52 13.41
C TYR A 356 19.93 3.22 14.76
N TYR A 357 19.25 2.08 14.86
CA TYR A 357 18.50 1.68 16.06
C TYR A 357 19.36 1.38 17.31
N ARG A 358 20.67 1.18 17.15
CA ARG A 358 21.62 1.04 18.27
C ARG A 358 22.18 2.38 18.75
N TRP A 359 22.17 3.37 17.87
CA TRP A 359 22.67 4.72 18.13
C TRP A 359 21.61 5.59 18.84
N ILE A 360 20.36 5.54 18.39
CA ILE A 360 19.30 6.42 18.92
C ILE A 360 18.97 6.15 20.38
N ASP A 361 18.58 7.23 21.09
CA ASP A 361 18.06 7.13 22.44
C ASP A 361 16.78 6.26 22.47
N PRO A 362 16.61 5.33 23.44
CA PRO A 362 15.42 4.50 23.53
C PRO A 362 14.10 5.27 23.64
N SER A 363 14.12 6.49 24.20
CA SER A 363 12.93 7.37 24.23
C SER A 363 12.58 7.94 22.86
N PHE A 364 13.58 8.26 22.03
CA PHE A 364 13.39 8.68 20.63
C PHE A 364 12.89 7.50 19.78
N LYS A 365 13.45 6.30 19.96
CA LYS A 365 12.93 5.08 19.32
C LYS A 365 11.45 4.87 19.64
N LYS A 366 11.07 5.04 20.91
CA LYS A 366 9.67 4.96 21.34
C LYS A 366 8.79 6.06 20.73
N ALA A 367 9.34 7.24 20.40
CA ALA A 367 8.60 8.29 19.70
C ALA A 367 8.33 7.93 18.23
N LEU A 368 9.31 7.32 17.53
CA LEU A 368 9.10 6.73 16.20
C LEU A 368 8.02 5.64 16.24
N GLU A 369 8.09 4.71 17.20
CA GLU A 369 7.09 3.64 17.39
C GLU A 369 5.66 4.19 17.66
N LYS A 370 5.54 5.36 18.31
CA LYS A 370 4.26 6.06 18.50
C LYS A 370 3.76 6.73 17.22
N LEU A 371 4.66 7.35 16.45
CA LEU A 371 4.35 8.01 15.18
C LEU A 371 3.83 6.99 14.15
N GLU A 372 4.45 5.82 14.09
CA GLU A 372 4.07 4.70 13.21
C GLU A 372 2.97 3.80 13.81
N SER A 373 2.39 4.15 14.96
CA SER A 373 1.40 3.30 15.62
C SER A 373 0.09 3.24 14.84
N CYS A 374 -0.36 2.02 14.53
CA CYS A 374 -1.62 1.75 13.86
C CYS A 374 -2.67 1.24 14.88
N PRO A 375 -3.59 2.08 15.36
CA PRO A 375 -4.68 1.66 16.26
C PRO A 375 -5.90 1.10 15.50
N LEU A 376 -5.81 0.90 14.18
CA LEU A 376 -6.87 0.31 13.38
C LEU A 376 -6.91 -1.23 13.58
N PRO A 377 -8.08 -1.86 13.47
CA PRO A 377 -8.18 -3.32 13.55
C PRO A 377 -7.44 -3.99 12.38
N THR A 378 -6.93 -5.19 12.64
CA THR A 378 -6.36 -6.07 11.63
C THR A 378 -7.42 -6.49 10.62
N LEU A 379 -7.05 -6.59 9.34
CA LEU A 379 -7.98 -6.92 8.25
C LEU A 379 -7.99 -8.41 7.93
N GLY A 380 -9.17 -9.04 8.01
CA GLY A 380 -9.37 -10.46 7.75
C GLY A 380 -9.71 -10.77 6.30
N TRP A 381 -8.77 -11.36 5.55
CA TRP A 381 -9.01 -11.87 4.21
C TRP A 381 -9.58 -13.29 4.26
N CYS A 382 -10.74 -13.50 3.64
CA CYS A 382 -11.37 -14.81 3.55
C CYS A 382 -10.99 -15.52 2.24
N VAL A 383 -10.66 -16.80 2.35
CA VAL A 383 -10.25 -17.69 1.24
C VAL A 383 -11.03 -19.00 1.28
N ILE A 384 -11.11 -19.73 0.15
CA ILE A 384 -11.99 -20.90 0.00
C ILE A 384 -11.27 -22.26 -0.09
N ASP A 385 -9.94 -22.28 -0.13
CA ASP A 385 -9.12 -23.50 -0.10
C ASP A 385 -7.70 -23.28 0.45
N GLU A 386 -6.92 -24.37 0.50
CA GLU A 386 -5.56 -24.42 1.05
C GLU A 386 -4.51 -23.72 0.16
N PHE A 387 -4.76 -23.60 -1.16
CA PHE A 387 -3.85 -22.94 -2.09
C PHE A 387 -3.99 -21.42 -1.96
N GLU A 388 -5.23 -20.93 -1.91
CA GLU A 388 -5.51 -19.52 -1.59
C GLU A 388 -5.04 -19.16 -0.17
N MET A 389 -5.25 -20.02 0.83
CA MET A 389 -4.71 -19.81 2.18
C MET A 389 -3.19 -19.66 2.17
N SER A 390 -2.48 -20.51 1.42
CA SER A 390 -1.03 -20.43 1.27
C SER A 390 -0.59 -19.12 0.60
N LYS A 391 -1.27 -18.69 -0.47
CA LYS A 391 -0.98 -17.38 -1.12
C LYS A 391 -1.32 -16.20 -0.20
N CYS A 392 -2.41 -16.26 0.57
CA CYS A 392 -2.82 -15.23 1.51
C CYS A 392 -1.80 -15.05 2.64
N GLN A 393 -1.31 -16.15 3.21
CA GLN A 393 -0.27 -16.12 4.25
C GLN A 393 1.05 -15.52 3.73
N ARG A 394 1.41 -15.81 2.46
CA ARG A 394 2.55 -15.16 1.80
C ARG A 394 2.32 -13.67 1.57
N MET A 395 1.12 -13.28 1.13
CA MET A 395 0.73 -11.88 0.94
C MET A 395 0.81 -11.09 2.25
N SER A 396 0.24 -11.63 3.34
CA SER A 396 0.35 -11.08 4.70
C SER A 396 1.81 -10.92 5.15
N SER A 397 2.63 -11.95 4.96
CA SER A 397 4.06 -11.91 5.31
C SER A 397 4.84 -10.87 4.50
N ALA A 398 4.56 -10.74 3.20
CA ALA A 398 5.18 -9.76 2.32
C ALA A 398 4.79 -8.33 2.72
N PHE A 399 3.51 -8.08 2.99
CA PHE A 399 3.00 -6.79 3.44
C PHE A 399 3.61 -6.39 4.79
N SER A 400 3.68 -7.33 5.75
CA SER A 400 4.35 -7.12 7.04
C SER A 400 5.85 -6.81 6.88
N ALA A 401 6.57 -7.49 5.98
CA ALA A 401 7.98 -7.21 5.69
C ALA A 401 8.22 -5.80 5.12
N LYS A 402 7.24 -5.23 4.42
CA LYS A 402 7.23 -3.82 3.96
C LYS A 402 6.59 -2.85 4.97
N ARG A 403 6.19 -3.33 6.14
CA ARG A 403 5.50 -2.58 7.21
C ARG A 403 4.18 -1.94 6.77
N ILE A 404 3.50 -2.55 5.79
CA ILE A 404 2.17 -2.10 5.36
C ILE A 404 1.16 -2.41 6.47
N GLN A 405 0.38 -1.40 6.85
CA GLN A 405 -0.62 -1.44 7.92
C GLN A 405 -2.04 -1.14 7.40
N PRO A 406 -3.11 -1.56 8.09
CA PRO A 406 -3.11 -2.46 9.24
C PRO A 406 -2.66 -3.88 8.86
N GLU A 407 -2.20 -4.66 9.83
CA GLU A 407 -1.83 -6.06 9.59
C GLU A 407 -3.01 -6.87 9.03
N MET A 408 -2.71 -7.75 8.08
CA MET A 408 -3.70 -8.62 7.43
C MET A 408 -3.57 -10.06 7.94
N PHE A 409 -4.69 -10.69 8.25
CA PHE A 409 -4.75 -12.12 8.60
C PHE A 409 -5.66 -12.88 7.64
N CYS A 410 -5.52 -14.21 7.60
CA CYS A 410 -6.19 -15.07 6.63
C CYS A 410 -7.16 -16.04 7.33
N LEU A 411 -8.34 -16.23 6.76
CA LEU A 411 -9.40 -17.12 7.24
C LEU A 411 -9.86 -18.05 6.12
N GLN A 412 -9.82 -19.36 6.32
CA GLN A 412 -10.34 -20.32 5.35
C GLN A 412 -11.79 -20.68 5.66
N ALA A 413 -12.67 -20.48 4.69
CA ALA A 413 -14.05 -20.99 4.71
C ALA A 413 -14.19 -22.22 3.81
N ASN A 414 -15.33 -22.93 3.93
CA ASN A 414 -15.61 -24.10 3.09
C ASN A 414 -16.15 -23.74 1.69
N SER A 415 -16.57 -22.49 1.49
CA SER A 415 -17.11 -21.99 0.22
C SER A 415 -17.15 -20.46 0.18
N THR A 416 -17.23 -19.89 -1.02
CA THR A 416 -17.40 -18.44 -1.25
C THR A 416 -18.59 -17.86 -0.48
N ILE A 417 -19.69 -18.62 -0.41
CA ILE A 417 -20.92 -18.26 0.30
C ILE A 417 -20.70 -18.23 1.83
N ASP A 418 -19.84 -19.09 2.35
CA ASP A 418 -19.48 -19.06 3.77
C ASP A 418 -18.55 -17.88 4.07
N CYS A 419 -17.65 -17.49 3.16
CA CYS A 419 -16.94 -16.21 3.25
C CYS A 419 -17.92 -15.01 3.27
N MET A 420 -18.93 -14.98 2.39
CA MET A 420 -19.94 -13.91 2.41
C MET A 420 -20.67 -13.80 3.75
N LYS A 421 -21.01 -14.94 4.39
CA LYS A 421 -21.59 -14.96 5.75
C LYS A 421 -20.61 -14.41 6.78
N LEU A 422 -19.37 -14.89 6.79
CA LEU A 422 -18.35 -14.45 7.74
C LEU A 422 -18.09 -12.94 7.65
N ILE A 423 -18.12 -12.35 6.44
CA ILE A 423 -17.99 -10.90 6.24
C ILE A 423 -19.24 -10.16 6.76
N LYS A 424 -20.44 -10.64 6.42
CA LYS A 424 -21.71 -10.07 6.90
C LYS A 424 -21.79 -10.07 8.43
N ASP A 425 -21.37 -11.16 9.06
CA ASP A 425 -21.40 -11.35 10.51
C ASP A 425 -20.21 -10.68 11.23
N GLY A 426 -19.24 -10.12 10.49
CA GLY A 426 -18.10 -9.38 11.03
C GLY A 426 -16.93 -10.24 11.53
N TYR A 427 -16.89 -11.52 11.16
CA TYR A 427 -15.77 -12.43 11.44
C TYR A 427 -14.63 -12.31 10.40
N ALA A 428 -14.93 -11.83 9.20
CA ALA A 428 -13.97 -11.51 8.14
C ALA A 428 -14.26 -10.12 7.57
N ASP A 429 -13.34 -9.57 6.78
CA ASP A 429 -13.45 -8.24 6.19
C ASP A 429 -13.57 -8.25 4.67
N MET A 430 -12.82 -9.12 3.99
CA MET A 430 -12.67 -9.07 2.52
C MET A 430 -12.69 -10.47 1.89
N VAL A 431 -13.19 -10.53 0.65
CA VAL A 431 -13.05 -11.67 -0.27
C VAL A 431 -13.14 -11.15 -1.71
N THR A 432 -12.43 -11.78 -2.65
CA THR A 432 -12.59 -11.51 -4.09
C THR A 432 -13.76 -12.32 -4.64
N LEU A 433 -14.64 -11.68 -5.42
CA LEU A 433 -15.80 -12.31 -6.05
C LEU A 433 -15.86 -11.99 -7.55
N GLU A 434 -16.30 -12.98 -8.34
CA GLU A 434 -16.72 -12.76 -9.72
C GLU A 434 -18.10 -12.08 -9.80
N ALA A 435 -18.45 -11.57 -11.00
CA ALA A 435 -19.69 -10.84 -11.23
C ALA A 435 -20.98 -11.57 -10.79
N GLY A 436 -21.04 -12.90 -10.98
CA GLY A 436 -22.17 -13.72 -10.54
C GLY A 436 -22.29 -13.82 -9.02
N ASP A 437 -21.17 -14.01 -8.33
CA ASP A 437 -21.11 -14.07 -6.87
C ASP A 437 -21.35 -12.69 -6.24
N LEU A 438 -20.91 -11.59 -6.87
CA LEU A 438 -21.20 -10.23 -6.42
C LEU A 438 -22.72 -9.94 -6.38
N TYR A 439 -23.49 -10.40 -7.37
CA TYR A 439 -24.96 -10.27 -7.36
C TYR A 439 -25.58 -10.98 -6.15
N ILE A 440 -25.07 -12.17 -5.80
CA ILE A 440 -25.52 -12.93 -4.63
C ILE A 440 -25.11 -12.22 -3.34
N ALA A 441 -23.87 -11.73 -3.28
CA ALA A 441 -23.29 -11.01 -2.15
C ALA A 441 -24.08 -9.75 -1.79
N GLY A 442 -24.39 -8.91 -2.78
CA GLY A 442 -25.23 -7.74 -2.58
C GLY A 442 -26.68 -8.10 -2.22
N LYS A 443 -27.33 -8.94 -3.02
CA LYS A 443 -28.78 -9.23 -2.88
C LYS A 443 -29.17 -10.03 -1.63
N TYR A 444 -28.27 -10.85 -1.09
CA TYR A 444 -28.57 -11.72 0.07
C TYR A 444 -27.68 -11.48 1.30
N PHE A 445 -26.47 -10.93 1.12
CA PHE A 445 -25.50 -10.76 2.19
C PHE A 445 -25.25 -9.29 2.59
N ASP A 446 -25.82 -8.31 1.89
CA ASP A 446 -25.59 -6.86 2.13
C ASP A 446 -24.09 -6.52 2.08
N LEU A 447 -23.43 -7.05 1.04
CA LEU A 447 -22.02 -6.80 0.74
C LEU A 447 -21.89 -5.85 -0.46
N VAL A 448 -20.82 -5.07 -0.46
CA VAL A 448 -20.54 -3.99 -1.41
C VAL A 448 -19.16 -4.15 -2.03
N PRO A 449 -18.99 -3.88 -3.34
CA PRO A 449 -17.69 -3.92 -3.98
C PRO A 449 -16.89 -2.66 -3.64
N VAL A 450 -15.61 -2.82 -3.30
CA VAL A 450 -14.71 -1.70 -2.91
C VAL A 450 -13.57 -1.52 -3.92
N VAL A 451 -13.01 -2.62 -4.41
CA VAL A 451 -11.86 -2.62 -5.31
C VAL A 451 -12.16 -3.53 -6.50
N SER A 452 -11.79 -3.14 -7.70
CA SER A 452 -11.93 -3.93 -8.92
C SER A 452 -10.59 -4.33 -9.52
N GLU A 453 -10.49 -5.54 -10.05
CA GLU A 453 -9.40 -5.93 -10.95
C GLU A 453 -9.49 -5.17 -12.29
N ASN A 454 -8.35 -4.89 -12.91
CA ASN A 454 -8.22 -4.28 -14.22
C ASN A 454 -7.24 -5.09 -15.07
N TYR A 455 -7.69 -5.49 -16.27
CA TYR A 455 -6.97 -6.40 -17.18
C TYR A 455 -6.42 -5.64 -18.41
N GLY A 456 -5.87 -4.44 -18.18
CA GLY A 456 -5.32 -3.52 -19.19
C GLY A 456 -6.35 -2.82 -20.08
N ASN A 457 -7.37 -3.54 -20.56
CA ASN A 457 -8.46 -3.00 -21.38
C ASN A 457 -9.59 -2.36 -20.57
N GLY A 458 -9.46 -2.31 -19.24
CA GLY A 458 -10.47 -1.81 -18.30
C GLY A 458 -10.99 -2.88 -17.33
N PRO A 459 -11.88 -2.51 -16.39
CA PRO A 459 -12.43 -3.41 -15.37
C PRO A 459 -13.56 -4.28 -15.93
N PHE A 460 -13.28 -5.04 -16.99
CA PHE A 460 -14.21 -5.95 -17.64
C PHE A 460 -13.49 -7.00 -18.48
N TYR A 461 -14.18 -8.10 -18.76
CA TYR A 461 -13.77 -9.11 -19.73
C TYR A 461 -14.92 -9.51 -20.65
N TYR A 462 -14.61 -10.27 -21.70
CA TYR A 462 -15.59 -10.91 -22.56
C TYR A 462 -15.67 -12.41 -22.30
N ALA A 463 -16.90 -12.92 -22.21
CA ALA A 463 -17.19 -14.35 -22.10
C ALA A 463 -17.31 -14.97 -23.50
N VAL A 464 -16.72 -16.15 -23.70
CA VAL A 464 -16.69 -16.87 -24.97
C VAL A 464 -17.05 -18.35 -24.80
N ALA A 465 -17.54 -18.98 -25.87
CA ALA A 465 -17.71 -20.43 -25.95
C ALA A 465 -16.61 -21.00 -26.85
N ILE A 466 -15.61 -21.65 -26.24
CA ILE A 466 -14.43 -22.23 -26.88
C ILE A 466 -14.76 -23.63 -27.39
N VAL A 467 -14.31 -23.94 -28.61
CA VAL A 467 -14.44 -25.25 -29.25
C VAL A 467 -13.16 -25.63 -30.00
N GLU A 468 -12.94 -26.91 -30.22
CA GLU A 468 -11.85 -27.37 -31.09
C GLU A 468 -12.18 -27.21 -32.59
N LYS A 469 -11.19 -26.84 -33.41
CA LYS A 469 -11.30 -26.78 -34.88
C LYS A 469 -11.57 -28.14 -35.52
N VAL A 470 -11.19 -29.24 -34.86
CA VAL A 470 -11.43 -30.62 -35.34
C VAL A 470 -12.92 -30.96 -35.46
N ASN A 471 -13.80 -30.19 -34.81
CA ASN A 471 -15.24 -30.38 -34.78
C ASN A 471 -16.00 -29.27 -35.56
N PRO A 472 -15.81 -29.10 -36.88
CA PRO A 472 -16.32 -27.93 -37.63
C PRO A 472 -17.85 -27.85 -37.71
N GLY A 473 -18.55 -28.97 -37.52
CA GLY A 473 -20.03 -29.01 -37.49
C GLY A 473 -20.65 -28.51 -36.18
N LEU A 474 -19.85 -28.18 -35.15
CA LEU A 474 -20.33 -27.66 -33.88
C LEU A 474 -20.55 -26.14 -33.96
N LEU A 475 -21.77 -25.68 -33.66
CA LEU A 475 -22.22 -24.30 -33.75
C LEU A 475 -23.06 -23.93 -32.52
N ILE A 476 -23.22 -22.63 -32.24
CA ILE A 476 -24.04 -22.14 -31.12
C ILE A 476 -25.52 -22.59 -31.21
N SER A 477 -26.00 -22.97 -32.40
CA SER A 477 -27.36 -23.44 -32.64
C SER A 477 -27.58 -24.92 -32.36
N ASN A 478 -26.52 -25.75 -32.33
CA ASN A 478 -26.62 -27.21 -32.19
C ASN A 478 -25.88 -27.77 -30.95
N TRP A 479 -25.67 -26.92 -29.94
CA TRP A 479 -25.05 -27.26 -28.66
C TRP A 479 -25.90 -28.18 -27.74
N ARG A 480 -27.19 -28.39 -28.04
CA ARG A 480 -28.05 -29.29 -27.25
C ARG A 480 -27.47 -30.71 -27.24
N HIS A 481 -27.51 -31.34 -26.06
CA HIS A 481 -26.94 -32.66 -25.78
C HIS A 481 -25.42 -32.78 -26.00
N ARG A 482 -24.70 -31.66 -26.08
CA ARG A 482 -23.23 -31.63 -26.05
C ARG A 482 -22.68 -31.68 -24.62
N ARG A 483 -21.41 -32.04 -24.51
CA ARG A 483 -20.62 -32.03 -23.28
C ARG A 483 -20.07 -30.64 -23.05
N THR A 484 -20.36 -30.03 -21.89
CA THR A 484 -20.01 -28.62 -21.63
C THR A 484 -19.24 -28.43 -20.33
N CYS A 485 -18.20 -27.59 -20.36
CA CYS A 485 -17.42 -27.19 -19.19
C CYS A 485 -17.67 -25.72 -18.87
N HIS A 486 -17.79 -25.37 -17.59
CA HIS A 486 -18.13 -24.02 -17.14
C HIS A 486 -17.21 -23.60 -16.00
N SER A 487 -16.67 -22.38 -16.05
CA SER A 487 -15.89 -21.80 -14.95
C SER A 487 -16.77 -21.38 -13.76
N GLY A 488 -17.98 -20.87 -14.04
CA GLY A 488 -18.95 -20.38 -13.06
C GLY A 488 -20.21 -21.24 -12.88
N VAL A 489 -21.00 -20.97 -11.84
CA VAL A 489 -22.29 -21.63 -11.60
C VAL A 489 -23.38 -20.99 -12.49
N VAL A 490 -23.88 -21.75 -13.46
CA VAL A 490 -25.00 -21.32 -14.32
C VAL A 490 -26.29 -22.07 -13.96
N HIS A 491 -27.25 -21.38 -13.35
CA HIS A 491 -28.61 -21.91 -13.12
C HIS A 491 -29.51 -21.74 -14.36
N ALA A 492 -29.26 -22.56 -15.38
CA ALA A 492 -30.24 -22.92 -16.41
C ALA A 492 -29.75 -24.13 -17.22
N PHE A 493 -30.69 -24.84 -17.87
CA PHE A 493 -30.42 -25.81 -18.95
C PHE A 493 -29.87 -27.20 -18.59
N GLY A 494 -29.99 -27.67 -17.33
CA GLY A 494 -29.58 -29.04 -16.95
C GLY A 494 -30.21 -30.17 -17.79
N GLU A 495 -31.43 -29.99 -18.28
CA GLU A 495 -32.12 -30.93 -19.18
C GLU A 495 -31.66 -30.86 -20.65
N LEU A 496 -31.00 -29.77 -21.07
CA LEU A 496 -30.52 -29.57 -22.45
C LEU A 496 -29.07 -30.03 -22.65
N ILE A 497 -28.35 -30.27 -21.56
CA ILE A 497 -26.94 -30.69 -21.57
C ILE A 497 -26.88 -32.21 -21.36
N SER A 498 -26.04 -32.93 -22.12
CA SER A 498 -25.91 -34.38 -21.91
C SER A 498 -25.11 -34.68 -20.65
N ARG A 499 -23.92 -34.09 -20.53
CA ARG A 499 -23.03 -34.13 -19.37
C ARG A 499 -22.30 -32.80 -19.23
N ALA A 500 -22.08 -32.33 -18.02
CA ALA A 500 -21.31 -31.12 -17.77
C ALA A 500 -20.28 -31.31 -16.67
N CYS A 501 -19.36 -30.33 -16.58
CA CYS A 501 -18.79 -29.96 -15.28
C CYS A 501 -19.19 -28.51 -14.99
N ILE A 502 -19.96 -28.31 -13.91
CA ILE A 502 -20.33 -27.00 -13.35
C ILE A 502 -19.96 -26.99 -11.86
N PRO A 503 -18.71 -26.67 -11.52
CA PRO A 503 -18.20 -26.63 -10.15
C PRO A 503 -19.10 -25.82 -9.20
N GLY A 504 -19.60 -26.47 -8.15
CA GLY A 504 -20.47 -25.89 -7.13
C GLY A 504 -21.97 -26.05 -7.34
N ILE A 505 -22.43 -26.52 -8.50
CA ILE A 505 -23.87 -26.58 -8.83
C ILE A 505 -24.71 -27.42 -7.86
N LEU A 506 -24.12 -28.40 -7.17
CA LEU A 506 -24.79 -29.25 -6.16
C LEU A 506 -24.62 -28.76 -4.71
N ASN A 507 -23.93 -27.64 -4.47
CA ASN A 507 -23.82 -27.08 -3.13
C ASN A 507 -25.17 -26.43 -2.75
N LYS A 508 -25.68 -26.73 -1.55
CA LYS A 508 -26.98 -26.26 -1.01
C LYS A 508 -27.21 -24.75 -1.07
N ALA A 509 -26.17 -23.94 -1.16
CA ALA A 509 -26.30 -22.49 -1.35
C ALA A 509 -26.90 -22.13 -2.72
N TYR A 510 -26.54 -22.92 -3.74
CA TYR A 510 -26.95 -22.81 -5.14
C TYR A 510 -28.12 -23.77 -5.42
N ASP A 511 -27.98 -25.05 -5.09
CA ASP A 511 -29.06 -26.05 -5.13
C ASP A 511 -29.89 -26.06 -3.83
N ARG A 512 -30.70 -25.01 -3.63
CA ARG A 512 -31.56 -24.87 -2.44
C ARG A 512 -32.66 -25.92 -2.35
N THR A 513 -33.08 -26.44 -3.50
CA THR A 513 -34.19 -27.37 -3.71
C THR A 513 -33.76 -28.83 -3.72
N GLY A 514 -32.48 -29.12 -3.95
CA GLY A 514 -31.97 -30.47 -4.16
C GLY A 514 -32.40 -31.07 -5.51
N THR A 515 -32.73 -30.21 -6.48
CA THR A 515 -33.33 -30.58 -7.78
C THR A 515 -32.32 -30.58 -8.92
N ASN A 516 -31.10 -30.07 -8.70
CA ASN A 516 -30.07 -30.06 -9.74
C ASN A 516 -29.65 -31.49 -10.14
N SER A 517 -29.63 -31.74 -11.44
CA SER A 517 -29.37 -33.08 -11.98
C SER A 517 -27.88 -33.44 -11.93
N LEU A 518 -27.58 -34.68 -11.56
CA LEU A 518 -26.21 -35.19 -11.38
C LEU A 518 -25.36 -35.15 -12.67
N ASN A 519 -26.00 -35.10 -13.85
CA ASN A 519 -25.31 -34.93 -15.13
C ASN A 519 -24.48 -33.65 -15.20
N LEU A 520 -24.83 -32.61 -14.42
CA LEU A 520 -24.12 -31.33 -14.36
C LEU A 520 -22.73 -31.40 -13.69
N CYS A 521 -22.44 -32.50 -13.00
CA CYS A 521 -21.14 -32.79 -12.38
C CYS A 521 -20.47 -34.05 -12.97
N GLU A 522 -21.05 -34.66 -14.00
CA GLU A 522 -20.60 -35.96 -14.50
C GLU A 522 -19.24 -35.89 -15.21
N LEU A 523 -18.87 -34.75 -15.80
CA LEU A 523 -17.53 -34.56 -16.38
C LEU A 523 -16.48 -34.13 -15.34
N CYS A 524 -16.88 -33.64 -14.17
CA CYS A 524 -15.93 -33.20 -13.15
C CYS A 524 -15.07 -34.35 -12.60
N THR A 525 -13.81 -34.05 -12.26
CA THR A 525 -12.73 -35.03 -12.03
C THR A 525 -12.29 -35.19 -10.58
N GLY A 526 -12.71 -34.31 -9.67
CA GLY A 526 -12.40 -34.43 -8.25
C GLY A 526 -12.80 -35.80 -7.70
N GLY A 527 -11.94 -36.38 -6.86
CA GLY A 527 -12.17 -37.70 -6.28
C GLY A 527 -13.21 -37.66 -5.17
N ASN A 528 -14.03 -38.71 -5.02
CA ASN A 528 -14.93 -38.94 -3.89
C ASN A 528 -15.77 -37.71 -3.46
N ALA A 529 -15.34 -37.01 -2.42
CA ALA A 529 -16.05 -35.88 -1.81
C ALA A 529 -15.64 -34.50 -2.37
N ASP A 530 -14.60 -34.46 -3.21
CA ASP A 530 -14.04 -33.24 -3.80
C ASP A 530 -14.58 -32.99 -5.23
N ARG A 531 -15.26 -33.99 -5.81
CA ARG A 531 -15.91 -33.89 -7.12
C ARG A 531 -16.86 -32.70 -7.19
N CYS A 532 -16.72 -31.88 -8.22
CA CYS A 532 -17.60 -30.75 -8.50
C CYS A 532 -17.64 -29.69 -7.39
N ARG A 533 -16.58 -29.59 -6.56
CA ARG A 533 -16.42 -28.46 -5.64
C ARG A 533 -16.06 -27.18 -6.38
N ARG A 534 -16.52 -26.04 -5.86
CA ARG A 534 -16.23 -24.68 -6.38
C ARG A 534 -14.99 -24.11 -5.71
N ASN A 535 -13.87 -24.80 -5.84
CA ASN A 535 -12.54 -24.38 -5.37
C ASN A 535 -11.45 -25.21 -6.06
N ASN A 536 -10.17 -24.88 -5.85
CA ASN A 536 -9.04 -25.44 -6.60
C ASN A 536 -8.71 -26.91 -6.30
N LEU A 537 -9.54 -27.60 -5.48
CA LEU A 537 -9.51 -29.05 -5.30
C LEU A 537 -10.17 -29.80 -6.47
N GLU A 538 -11.06 -29.15 -7.24
CA GLU A 538 -11.58 -29.67 -8.50
C GLU A 538 -10.72 -29.17 -9.66
N LEU A 539 -10.08 -30.07 -10.41
CA LEU A 539 -9.15 -29.71 -11.48
C LEU A 539 -9.81 -28.96 -12.65
N TYR A 540 -11.14 -29.02 -12.75
CA TYR A 540 -11.95 -28.32 -13.74
C TYR A 540 -12.60 -27.03 -13.22
N TYR A 541 -12.18 -26.54 -12.05
CA TYR A 541 -12.59 -25.23 -11.51
C TYR A 541 -11.90 -24.05 -12.21
N GLY A 542 -12.57 -22.90 -12.24
CA GLY A 542 -12.09 -21.68 -12.90
C GLY A 542 -12.01 -21.80 -14.43
N ASP A 543 -11.55 -20.75 -15.09
CA ASP A 543 -11.47 -20.71 -16.56
C ASP A 543 -10.43 -21.69 -17.12
N ALA A 544 -9.25 -21.77 -16.49
CA ALA A 544 -8.22 -22.73 -16.87
C ALA A 544 -8.71 -24.19 -16.73
N GLY A 545 -9.47 -24.49 -15.67
CA GLY A 545 -10.08 -25.80 -15.48
C GLY A 545 -11.22 -26.09 -16.46
N ALA A 546 -12.05 -25.10 -16.79
CA ALA A 546 -13.09 -25.24 -17.81
C ALA A 546 -12.48 -25.50 -19.20
N PHE A 547 -11.37 -24.83 -19.55
CA PHE A 547 -10.63 -25.11 -20.78
C PHE A 547 -9.96 -26.48 -20.74
N ARG A 548 -9.33 -26.87 -19.63
CA ARG A 548 -8.78 -28.23 -19.43
C ARG A 548 -9.83 -29.33 -19.65
N CYS A 549 -11.03 -29.12 -19.15
CA CYS A 549 -12.18 -30.01 -19.31
C CYS A 549 -12.61 -30.18 -20.79
N LEU A 550 -12.43 -29.15 -21.64
CA LEU A 550 -12.57 -29.30 -23.09
C LEU A 550 -11.51 -30.26 -23.64
N ILE A 551 -10.23 -30.03 -23.31
CA ILE A 551 -9.10 -30.84 -23.80
C ILE A 551 -9.21 -32.31 -23.40
N GLU A 552 -9.62 -32.58 -22.16
CA GLU A 552 -9.68 -33.93 -21.60
C GLU A 552 -10.99 -34.69 -21.96
N GLY A 553 -11.94 -34.06 -22.67
CA GLY A 553 -13.01 -34.78 -23.37
C GLY A 553 -14.41 -34.18 -23.33
N ALA A 554 -14.58 -32.86 -23.33
CA ALA A 554 -15.86 -32.21 -23.60
C ALA A 554 -15.97 -31.71 -25.05
N ASP A 555 -17.07 -31.01 -25.39
CA ASP A 555 -17.29 -30.46 -26.73
C ASP A 555 -17.17 -28.91 -26.75
N ILE A 556 -17.53 -28.24 -25.64
CA ILE A 556 -17.53 -26.78 -25.47
C ILE A 556 -17.02 -26.41 -24.07
N ALA A 557 -16.16 -25.39 -23.97
CA ALA A 557 -15.87 -24.70 -22.70
C ALA A 557 -16.40 -23.26 -22.71
N PHE A 558 -17.07 -22.85 -21.64
CA PHE A 558 -17.46 -21.47 -21.38
C PHE A 558 -16.45 -20.85 -20.42
N ALA A 559 -15.74 -19.82 -20.89
CA ALA A 559 -14.64 -19.18 -20.16
C ALA A 559 -14.41 -17.74 -20.65
N ARG A 560 -13.43 -17.05 -20.04
CA ARG A 560 -12.89 -15.76 -20.53
C ARG A 560 -12.21 -15.88 -21.89
N HIS A 561 -12.24 -14.79 -22.66
CA HIS A 561 -11.57 -14.67 -23.95
C HIS A 561 -10.03 -14.85 -23.90
N THR A 562 -9.38 -14.52 -22.78
CA THR A 562 -7.93 -14.70 -22.57
C THR A 562 -7.52 -16.16 -22.35
N THR A 563 -8.45 -17.03 -21.93
CA THR A 563 -8.13 -18.35 -21.38
C THR A 563 -7.39 -19.27 -22.35
N VAL A 564 -7.73 -19.25 -23.64
CA VAL A 564 -7.00 -20.07 -24.63
C VAL A 564 -5.58 -19.54 -24.80
N HIS A 565 -5.39 -18.22 -24.85
CA HIS A 565 -4.07 -17.60 -24.97
C HIS A 565 -3.18 -18.01 -23.79
N THR A 566 -3.64 -17.82 -22.56
CA THR A 566 -2.86 -18.10 -21.34
C THR A 566 -2.56 -19.58 -21.12
N ASN A 567 -3.32 -20.50 -21.74
CA ASN A 567 -3.17 -21.95 -21.60
C ASN A 567 -2.60 -22.66 -22.85
N THR A 568 -2.09 -21.92 -23.84
CA THR A 568 -1.49 -22.50 -25.06
C THR A 568 -0.13 -21.86 -25.39
N GLY A 569 0.58 -22.38 -26.39
CA GLY A 569 1.84 -21.81 -26.87
C GLY A 569 2.99 -21.92 -25.87
N GLY A 570 2.92 -22.87 -24.93
CA GLY A 570 3.89 -23.05 -23.85
C GLY A 570 3.76 -22.04 -22.69
N ARG A 571 2.76 -21.14 -22.71
CA ARG A 571 2.55 -20.12 -21.67
C ARG A 571 2.13 -20.72 -20.33
N ASN A 572 1.39 -21.83 -20.34
CA ASN A 572 1.10 -22.63 -19.16
C ASN A 572 2.04 -23.86 -19.12
N PRO A 573 2.94 -23.99 -18.12
CA PRO A 573 3.91 -25.09 -18.04
C PRO A 573 3.29 -26.41 -17.57
N ASN A 574 2.03 -26.43 -17.13
CA ASN A 574 1.36 -27.64 -16.64
C ASN A 574 1.29 -28.72 -17.74
N PHE A 575 1.45 -29.99 -17.34
CA PHE A 575 1.58 -31.13 -18.26
C PHE A 575 0.44 -31.25 -19.29
N TRP A 576 -0.79 -30.87 -18.92
CA TRP A 576 -1.96 -30.91 -19.79
C TRP A 576 -2.01 -29.78 -20.83
N ALA A 577 -1.28 -28.67 -20.60
CA ALA A 577 -1.38 -27.43 -21.37
C ALA A 577 -0.14 -27.09 -22.20
N ARG A 578 1.05 -27.49 -21.74
CA ARG A 578 2.36 -27.06 -22.27
C ARG A 578 2.55 -27.30 -23.78
N ASP A 579 1.93 -28.35 -24.33
CA ASP A 579 2.08 -28.79 -25.72
C ASP A 579 0.90 -28.33 -26.62
N LEU A 580 -0.06 -27.55 -26.09
CA LEU A 580 -1.24 -27.08 -26.82
C LEU A 580 -0.93 -25.89 -27.73
N ARG A 581 -1.59 -25.84 -28.89
CA ARG A 581 -1.48 -24.75 -29.87
C ARG A 581 -2.75 -23.92 -29.93
N GLU A 582 -2.60 -22.61 -29.86
CA GLU A 582 -3.69 -21.62 -29.92
C GLU A 582 -4.53 -21.77 -31.20
N ASP A 583 -3.87 -22.04 -32.33
CA ASP A 583 -4.49 -22.26 -33.65
C ASP A 583 -5.49 -23.43 -33.71
N ASN A 584 -5.50 -24.34 -32.72
CA ASN A 584 -6.37 -25.52 -32.70
C ASN A 584 -7.80 -25.21 -32.23
N TYR A 585 -8.06 -23.99 -31.74
CA TYR A 585 -9.32 -23.61 -31.11
C TYR A 585 -10.02 -22.47 -31.86
N GLU A 586 -11.34 -22.41 -31.72
CA GLU A 586 -12.22 -21.35 -32.21
C GLU A 586 -13.23 -20.97 -31.14
N ILE A 587 -13.88 -19.84 -31.35
CA ILE A 587 -14.96 -19.34 -30.50
C ILE A 587 -16.28 -19.33 -31.28
N LEU A 588 -17.37 -19.71 -30.60
CA LEU A 588 -18.73 -19.71 -31.15
C LEU A 588 -19.39 -18.34 -30.94
N CYS A 589 -19.93 -17.77 -32.01
CA CYS A 589 -20.50 -16.43 -32.01
C CYS A 589 -22.04 -16.47 -31.93
N PRO A 590 -22.72 -15.48 -31.28
CA PRO A 590 -24.18 -15.49 -31.13
C PRO A 590 -24.98 -15.42 -32.46
N ASP A 591 -24.37 -14.87 -33.51
CA ASP A 591 -24.87 -14.80 -34.88
C ASP A 591 -24.73 -16.13 -35.65
N GLY A 592 -24.18 -17.18 -35.03
CA GLY A 592 -24.14 -18.54 -35.56
C GLY A 592 -22.90 -18.91 -36.35
N ARG A 593 -21.96 -17.98 -36.56
CA ARG A 593 -20.64 -18.24 -37.12
C ARG A 593 -19.66 -18.76 -36.06
N ARG A 594 -18.49 -19.18 -36.52
CA ARG A 594 -17.28 -19.44 -35.72
C ARG A 594 -16.27 -18.34 -36.03
N ALA A 595 -15.35 -18.06 -35.11
CA ALA A 595 -14.26 -17.13 -35.33
C ALA A 595 -12.95 -17.64 -34.71
N GLU A 596 -11.83 -17.10 -35.15
CA GLU A 596 -10.54 -17.32 -34.51
C GLU A 596 -10.57 -16.77 -33.08
N VAL A 597 -9.79 -17.38 -32.17
CA VAL A 597 -9.74 -16.99 -30.74
C VAL A 597 -9.51 -15.48 -30.56
N HIS A 598 -8.67 -14.88 -31.40
CA HIS A 598 -8.30 -13.47 -31.36
C HIS A 598 -9.42 -12.51 -31.78
N ASP A 599 -10.47 -12.98 -32.48
CA ASP A 599 -11.58 -12.16 -32.96
C ASP A 599 -12.67 -11.90 -31.90
N TRP A 600 -12.38 -12.20 -30.62
CA TRP A 600 -13.32 -12.13 -29.49
C TRP A 600 -14.03 -10.78 -29.34
N ILE A 601 -13.42 -9.67 -29.77
CA ILE A 601 -14.07 -8.34 -29.78
C ILE A 601 -15.36 -8.37 -30.62
N THR A 602 -15.35 -9.09 -31.74
CA THR A 602 -16.50 -9.23 -32.66
C THR A 602 -17.33 -10.49 -32.41
N CYS A 603 -16.79 -11.44 -31.65
CA CYS A 603 -17.37 -12.76 -31.39
C CYS A 603 -17.29 -13.07 -29.89
N ASN A 604 -18.29 -12.63 -29.14
CA ASN A 604 -18.40 -12.95 -27.71
C ASN A 604 -19.87 -13.16 -27.33
N LEU A 605 -20.08 -13.82 -26.20
CA LEU A 605 -21.41 -14.06 -25.63
C LEU A 605 -21.91 -12.87 -24.80
N GLY A 606 -20.99 -12.01 -24.35
CA GLY A 606 -21.28 -10.80 -23.60
C GLY A 606 -20.05 -10.19 -22.94
N LYS A 607 -20.18 -8.92 -22.57
CA LYS A 607 -19.23 -8.16 -21.76
C LYS A 607 -19.63 -8.27 -20.29
N ILE A 608 -18.68 -8.62 -19.42
CA ILE A 608 -18.89 -8.88 -17.98
C ILE A 608 -17.96 -7.96 -17.18
N SER A 609 -18.44 -7.35 -16.10
CA SER A 609 -17.59 -6.56 -15.18
C SER A 609 -16.51 -7.43 -14.55
N SER A 610 -15.34 -6.86 -14.25
CA SER A 610 -14.23 -7.59 -13.62
C SER A 610 -14.57 -8.06 -12.20
N ASN A 611 -13.73 -8.97 -11.70
CA ASN A 611 -13.84 -9.43 -10.31
C ASN A 611 -13.55 -8.27 -9.35
N VAL A 612 -14.11 -8.38 -8.15
CA VAL A 612 -14.08 -7.32 -7.14
C VAL A 612 -13.74 -7.86 -5.77
N VAL A 613 -13.00 -7.08 -4.99
CA VAL A 613 -12.90 -7.27 -3.54
C VAL A 613 -14.13 -6.63 -2.90
N VAL A 614 -14.91 -7.43 -2.16
CA VAL A 614 -16.11 -6.96 -1.47
C VAL A 614 -15.91 -6.89 0.04
N THR A 615 -16.71 -6.06 0.71
CA THR A 615 -16.81 -6.01 2.17
C THR A 615 -18.26 -5.77 2.62
N ALA A 616 -18.52 -5.72 3.92
CA ALA A 616 -19.85 -5.49 4.47
C ALA A 616 -20.30 -4.02 4.34
N ASN A 617 -21.56 -3.80 3.96
CA ASN A 617 -22.11 -2.47 3.70
C ASN A 617 -22.10 -1.55 4.95
N TYR A 618 -22.23 -2.10 6.15
CA TYR A 618 -22.22 -1.30 7.40
C TYR A 618 -20.87 -0.60 7.68
N LYS A 619 -19.78 -1.00 7.01
CA LYS A 619 -18.45 -0.40 7.21
C LYS A 619 -18.37 1.00 6.62
N SER A 620 -17.78 1.91 7.37
CA SER A 620 -17.62 3.32 7.02
C SER A 620 -16.69 3.52 5.82
N GLU A 621 -16.83 4.66 5.13
CA GLU A 621 -15.94 5.08 4.05
C GLU A 621 -14.46 5.01 4.43
N ASN A 622 -14.11 5.34 5.68
CA ASN A 622 -12.74 5.26 6.17
C ASN A 622 -12.24 3.81 6.29
N GLU A 623 -13.06 2.87 6.77
CA GLU A 623 -12.71 1.45 6.82
C GLU A 623 -12.51 0.88 5.41
N ARG A 624 -13.43 1.16 4.48
CA ARG A 624 -13.31 0.72 3.08
C ARG A 624 -12.11 1.36 2.38
N THR A 625 -11.81 2.62 2.68
CA THR A 625 -10.60 3.30 2.21
C THR A 625 -9.34 2.61 2.74
N ASN A 626 -9.30 2.18 4.00
CA ASN A 626 -8.14 1.45 4.54
C ASN A 626 -7.93 0.08 3.89
N MET A 627 -9.01 -0.64 3.56
CA MET A 627 -8.94 -1.86 2.76
C MET A 627 -8.32 -1.61 1.38
N TRP A 628 -8.75 -0.54 0.70
CA TRP A 628 -8.12 -0.10 -0.54
C TRP A 628 -6.65 0.27 -0.33
N ARG A 629 -6.29 1.07 0.69
CA ARG A 629 -4.89 1.46 0.94
C ARG A 629 -3.99 0.26 1.18
N LEU A 630 -4.42 -0.73 1.96
CA LEU A 630 -3.68 -1.97 2.16
C LEU A 630 -3.30 -2.62 0.81
N LEU A 631 -4.27 -2.73 -0.10
CA LEU A 631 -4.08 -3.28 -1.44
C LEU A 631 -3.29 -2.36 -2.37
N GLN A 632 -3.41 -1.03 -2.23
CA GLN A 632 -2.70 -0.04 -3.03
C GLN A 632 -1.19 -0.06 -2.73
N TYR A 633 -0.80 -0.05 -1.46
CA TYR A 633 0.61 -0.25 -1.07
C TYR A 633 1.08 -1.67 -1.42
N GLY A 634 0.20 -2.67 -1.36
CA GLY A 634 0.49 -4.04 -1.79
C GLY A 634 0.91 -4.10 -3.26
N GLN A 635 0.11 -3.55 -4.17
CA GLN A 635 0.42 -3.57 -5.60
C GLN A 635 1.61 -2.67 -5.99
N GLU A 636 1.86 -1.57 -5.26
CA GLU A 636 3.04 -0.72 -5.48
C GLU A 636 4.35 -1.51 -5.33
N TYR A 637 4.41 -2.43 -4.35
CA TYR A 637 5.60 -3.27 -4.15
C TYR A 637 5.56 -4.61 -4.88
N TYR A 638 4.37 -5.16 -5.17
CA TYR A 638 4.21 -6.56 -5.55
C TYR A 638 3.34 -6.83 -6.79
N SER A 639 3.03 -5.81 -7.59
CA SER A 639 2.36 -5.97 -8.90
C SER A 639 3.23 -6.61 -9.98
N SER A 640 4.56 -6.54 -9.85
CA SER A 640 5.50 -7.07 -10.84
C SER A 640 5.54 -8.60 -10.85
N ASP A 641 5.21 -9.23 -11.98
CA ASP A 641 5.40 -10.66 -12.27
C ASP A 641 6.87 -11.14 -12.23
N SER A 642 7.81 -10.24 -11.94
CA SER A 642 9.24 -10.56 -11.77
C SER A 642 9.77 -10.28 -10.36
N ASP A 643 8.92 -9.88 -9.40
CA ASP A 643 9.36 -9.76 -8.01
C ASP A 643 9.78 -11.13 -7.45
N PRO A 644 10.97 -11.26 -6.82
CA PRO A 644 11.49 -12.55 -6.35
C PRO A 644 11.00 -12.95 -4.95
N VAL A 645 10.21 -12.09 -4.27
CA VAL A 645 9.71 -12.31 -2.90
C VAL A 645 8.25 -12.74 -2.93
N PHE A 646 7.40 -11.94 -3.59
CA PHE A 646 5.96 -12.19 -3.70
C PHE A 646 5.35 -11.50 -4.90
N GLN A 647 4.44 -12.18 -5.59
CA GLN A 647 3.77 -11.69 -6.79
C GLN A 647 2.27 -11.68 -6.52
N MET A 648 1.66 -10.49 -6.49
CA MET A 648 0.27 -10.33 -6.06
C MET A 648 -0.71 -10.93 -7.08
N PHE A 649 -0.45 -10.69 -8.37
CA PHE A 649 -1.29 -11.10 -9.49
C PHE A 649 -0.80 -12.37 -10.19
N ASN A 650 0.17 -13.10 -9.62
CA ASN A 650 0.61 -14.40 -10.15
C ASN A 650 0.16 -15.55 -9.25
N SER A 651 -0.15 -16.72 -9.79
CA SER A 651 -0.56 -17.90 -9.02
C SER A 651 0.51 -18.97 -8.96
N GLU A 652 0.61 -19.60 -7.78
CA GLU A 652 1.63 -20.58 -7.45
C GLU A 652 1.03 -21.98 -7.25
N PHE A 653 1.85 -22.93 -6.78
CA PHE A 653 1.41 -24.29 -6.42
C PHE A 653 0.80 -25.12 -7.57
N GLY A 654 1.00 -24.68 -8.83
CA GLY A 654 0.45 -25.32 -10.03
C GLY A 654 -1.01 -24.94 -10.33
N GLN A 655 -1.61 -24.09 -9.50
CA GLN A 655 -2.98 -23.58 -9.63
C GLN A 655 -3.02 -22.24 -10.37
N LYS A 656 -4.23 -21.72 -10.61
CA LYS A 656 -4.48 -20.47 -11.34
C LYS A 656 -5.53 -19.62 -10.62
N ASP A 657 -5.47 -18.31 -10.82
CA ASP A 657 -6.44 -17.33 -10.34
C ASP A 657 -6.65 -17.37 -8.80
N LEU A 658 -5.58 -17.63 -8.03
CA LEU A 658 -5.61 -17.67 -6.56
C LEU A 658 -5.73 -16.26 -5.99
N ILE A 659 -6.82 -15.98 -5.24
CA ILE A 659 -7.20 -14.68 -4.64
C ILE A 659 -7.49 -13.57 -5.67
N PHE A 660 -6.59 -13.36 -6.61
CA PHE A 660 -6.74 -12.45 -7.73
C PHE A 660 -6.50 -13.21 -9.03
N ASN A 661 -7.04 -12.68 -10.11
CA ASN A 661 -6.84 -13.26 -11.42
C ASN A 661 -5.40 -13.12 -11.92
N ASP A 662 -4.91 -14.14 -12.62
CA ASP A 662 -3.57 -14.14 -13.22
C ASP A 662 -3.42 -13.09 -14.35
N ASP A 663 -4.52 -12.62 -14.94
CA ASP A 663 -4.54 -11.57 -15.96
C ASP A 663 -4.62 -10.14 -15.36
N THR A 664 -4.56 -9.99 -14.03
CA THR A 664 -4.72 -8.67 -13.36
C THR A 664 -3.46 -7.82 -13.53
N GLU A 665 -3.57 -6.71 -14.24
CA GLU A 665 -2.47 -5.73 -14.36
C GLU A 665 -2.45 -4.74 -13.18
N SER A 666 -3.62 -4.41 -12.63
CA SER A 666 -3.76 -3.49 -11.51
C SER A 666 -5.09 -3.65 -10.78
N LEU A 667 -5.14 -3.16 -9.54
CA LEU A 667 -6.36 -2.95 -8.78
C LEU A 667 -6.74 -1.46 -8.81
N SER A 668 -8.04 -1.18 -8.84
CA SER A 668 -8.61 0.17 -8.83
C SER A 668 -9.67 0.33 -7.74
N LEU A 669 -9.66 1.46 -7.03
CA LEU A 669 -10.72 1.84 -6.10
C LEU A 669 -12.02 2.11 -6.87
N ILE A 670 -13.12 1.48 -6.44
CA ILE A 670 -14.45 1.78 -6.95
C ILE A 670 -14.94 3.06 -6.25
N PRO A 671 -15.33 4.12 -6.99
CA PRO A 671 -15.86 5.36 -6.41
C PRO A 671 -17.04 5.08 -5.48
N TRP A 672 -17.15 5.81 -4.36
CA TRP A 672 -18.12 5.56 -3.30
C TRP A 672 -19.57 5.43 -3.81
N GLU A 673 -19.96 6.31 -4.73
CA GLU A 673 -21.26 6.31 -5.41
C GLU A 673 -21.55 5.05 -6.23
N ASN A 674 -20.52 4.32 -6.64
CA ASN A 674 -20.58 3.09 -7.43
C ASN A 674 -20.34 1.82 -6.59
N GLN A 675 -20.14 1.92 -5.27
CA GLN A 675 -19.96 0.78 -4.36
C GLN A 675 -21.28 0.06 -4.04
N THR A 676 -22.03 -0.31 -5.07
CA THR A 676 -23.22 -1.18 -5.00
C THR A 676 -23.15 -2.23 -6.12
N TYR A 677 -23.70 -3.41 -5.90
CA TYR A 677 -23.70 -4.45 -6.94
C TYR A 677 -24.54 -4.02 -8.15
N GLU A 678 -25.59 -3.21 -7.95
CA GLU A 678 -26.41 -2.67 -9.05
C GLU A 678 -25.66 -1.67 -9.92
N ALA A 679 -24.87 -0.78 -9.33
CA ALA A 679 -24.04 0.16 -10.09
C ALA A 679 -22.89 -0.55 -10.82
N TRP A 680 -22.23 -1.51 -10.16
CA TRP A 680 -21.06 -2.19 -10.72
C TRP A 680 -21.38 -3.21 -11.83
N LEU A 681 -22.42 -4.02 -11.64
CA LEU A 681 -22.83 -5.03 -12.64
C LEU A 681 -23.66 -4.42 -13.76
N GLY A 682 -24.36 -3.32 -13.47
CA GLY A 682 -25.27 -2.68 -14.40
C GLY A 682 -26.58 -3.45 -14.62
N GLN A 683 -27.57 -2.71 -15.11
CA GLN A 683 -28.94 -3.22 -15.26
C GLN A 683 -29.06 -4.38 -16.26
N GLN A 684 -28.24 -4.42 -17.31
CA GLN A 684 -28.29 -5.48 -18.33
C GLN A 684 -27.90 -6.85 -17.76
N PHE A 685 -26.81 -6.91 -16.97
CA PHE A 685 -26.37 -8.15 -16.33
C PHE A 685 -27.40 -8.64 -15.31
N ILE A 686 -27.92 -7.74 -14.47
CA ILE A 686 -28.95 -8.08 -13.48
C ILE A 686 -30.20 -8.64 -14.15
N GLN A 687 -30.71 -7.97 -15.19
CA GLN A 687 -31.87 -8.47 -15.96
C GLN A 687 -31.61 -9.84 -16.57
N MET A 688 -30.40 -10.13 -17.05
CA MET A 688 -30.05 -11.45 -17.57
C MET A 688 -30.10 -12.52 -16.46
N VAL A 689 -29.50 -12.25 -15.30
CA VAL A 689 -29.51 -13.17 -14.15
C VAL A 689 -30.92 -13.40 -13.61
N GLU A 690 -31.72 -12.34 -13.46
CA GLU A 690 -33.11 -12.45 -12.99
C GLU A 690 -34.01 -13.21 -13.99
N ASN A 691 -33.83 -12.99 -15.29
CA ASN A 691 -34.53 -13.77 -16.32
C ASN A 691 -34.17 -15.26 -16.25
N LEU A 692 -32.90 -15.62 -16.02
CA LEU A 692 -32.47 -17.01 -15.84
C LEU A 692 -33.11 -17.63 -14.58
N GLN A 693 -33.14 -16.91 -13.46
CA GLN A 693 -33.84 -17.35 -12.23
C GLN A 693 -35.33 -17.59 -12.49
N VAL A 694 -36.01 -16.69 -13.22
CA VAL A 694 -37.43 -16.84 -13.57
C VAL A 694 -37.68 -18.00 -14.55
N ILE A 695 -36.74 -18.29 -15.46
CA ILE A 695 -36.82 -19.45 -16.37
C ILE A 695 -36.64 -20.75 -15.58
N SER A 696 -35.64 -20.83 -14.69
CA SER A 696 -35.43 -21.97 -13.79
C SER A 696 -36.69 -22.27 -12.97
N ASN A 697 -37.22 -21.26 -12.28
CA ASN A 697 -38.43 -21.39 -11.47
C ASN A 697 -39.68 -21.76 -12.32
N ARG A 698 -39.77 -21.31 -13.58
CA ARG A 698 -40.89 -21.71 -14.48
C ARG A 698 -40.77 -23.15 -14.96
N TYR A 699 -39.57 -23.67 -15.20
CA TYR A 699 -39.36 -25.08 -15.52
C TYR A 699 -39.73 -25.98 -14.33
N GLU A 700 -39.31 -25.63 -13.10
CA GLU A 700 -39.71 -26.37 -11.89
C GLU A 700 -41.25 -26.39 -11.70
N ASN A 701 -41.91 -25.23 -11.83
CA ASN A 701 -43.38 -25.17 -11.77
C ASN A 701 -44.07 -25.88 -12.95
N GLY A 702 -43.39 -26.00 -14.10
CA GLY A 702 -43.84 -26.77 -15.25
C GLY A 702 -43.79 -28.28 -15.00
N LEU A 703 -42.77 -28.78 -14.30
CA LEU A 703 -42.68 -30.18 -13.86
C LEU A 703 -43.79 -30.53 -12.85
N TYR A 704 -44.06 -29.66 -11.87
CA TYR A 704 -45.14 -29.88 -10.90
C TYR A 704 -46.57 -29.78 -11.50
N ASN A 705 -46.76 -29.09 -12.64
CA ASN A 705 -48.07 -29.00 -13.32
C ASN A 705 -48.23 -29.93 -14.53
N SER A 706 -47.15 -30.49 -15.09
CA SER A 706 -47.22 -31.50 -16.17
C SER A 706 -47.44 -32.91 -15.64
N GLY A 707 -47.08 -33.18 -14.38
CA GLY A 707 -47.42 -34.41 -13.68
C GLY A 707 -48.51 -34.22 -12.64
N ILE A 708 -49.78 -34.02 -13.05
CA ILE A 708 -51.04 -34.37 -12.34
C ILE A 708 -52.27 -33.66 -12.97
N LEU A 709 -52.81 -34.26 -14.02
CA LEU A 709 -54.27 -34.20 -14.26
C LEU A 709 -54.95 -35.25 -13.36
N LYS A 710 -54.85 -35.08 -12.03
CA LYS A 710 -55.68 -35.84 -11.09
C LYS A 710 -57.10 -35.31 -11.25
N ILE A 711 -57.84 -35.92 -12.17
CA ILE A 711 -59.29 -35.99 -12.06
C ILE A 711 -59.61 -36.85 -10.83
N ASN A 712 -59.58 -36.19 -9.68
CA ASN A 712 -60.34 -36.45 -8.47
C ASN A 712 -60.72 -37.93 -8.18
N GLN A 713 -59.72 -38.80 -7.96
CA GLN A 713 -59.92 -40.14 -7.38
C GLN A 713 -60.27 -40.09 -5.87
N SER A 714 -61.22 -39.22 -5.49
CA SER A 714 -61.83 -39.17 -4.15
C SER A 714 -63.34 -39.44 -4.17
N ILE A 715 -63.95 -39.72 -5.34
CA ILE A 715 -65.40 -39.95 -5.48
C ILE A 715 -65.73 -41.33 -6.08
N THR A 716 -64.76 -42.00 -6.71
CA THR A 716 -64.99 -43.26 -7.45
C THR A 716 -64.72 -44.56 -6.66
N HIS A 717 -64.20 -44.53 -5.44
CA HIS A 717 -64.01 -45.77 -4.66
C HIS A 717 -65.21 -46.19 -3.79
N TYR A 718 -66.06 -45.27 -3.36
CA TYR A 718 -67.31 -45.62 -2.65
C TYR A 718 -68.43 -46.01 -3.62
N THR A 719 -68.58 -45.29 -4.73
CA THR A 719 -69.62 -45.55 -5.75
C THR A 719 -69.37 -46.87 -6.49
N ILE A 720 -68.13 -47.16 -6.92
CA ILE A 720 -67.81 -48.43 -7.58
C ILE A 720 -68.01 -49.65 -6.66
N LYS A 721 -67.73 -49.51 -5.34
CA LYS A 721 -67.97 -50.60 -4.39
C LYS A 721 -69.47 -50.91 -4.23
N TRP A 722 -70.32 -49.87 -4.13
CA TRP A 722 -71.78 -50.06 -4.10
C TRP A 722 -72.34 -50.64 -5.40
N ILE A 723 -71.86 -50.18 -6.56
CA ILE A 723 -72.32 -50.67 -7.87
C ILE A 723 -71.91 -52.14 -8.09
N LEU A 724 -70.69 -52.54 -7.72
CA LEU A 724 -70.26 -53.95 -7.79
C LEU A 724 -71.05 -54.84 -6.84
N THR A 725 -71.34 -54.41 -5.61
CA THR A 725 -72.18 -55.20 -4.69
C THR A 725 -73.62 -55.35 -5.20
N LEU A 726 -74.20 -54.30 -5.79
CA LEU A 726 -75.53 -54.39 -6.41
C LEU A 726 -75.55 -55.36 -7.61
N ILE A 727 -74.55 -55.28 -8.50
CA ILE A 727 -74.47 -56.15 -9.69
C ILE A 727 -74.29 -57.62 -9.26
N ILE A 728 -73.50 -57.90 -8.23
CA ILE A 728 -73.31 -59.27 -7.71
C ILE A 728 -74.60 -59.80 -7.07
N CYS A 729 -75.33 -58.99 -6.29
CA CYS A 729 -76.63 -59.40 -5.73
C CYS A 729 -77.69 -59.65 -6.82
N VAL A 730 -77.75 -58.81 -7.87
CA VAL A 730 -78.69 -59.01 -8.99
C VAL A 730 -78.34 -60.28 -9.79
N TYR A 731 -77.05 -60.56 -10.03
CA TYR A 731 -76.63 -61.80 -10.69
C TYR A 731 -76.91 -63.06 -9.86
N GLN A 732 -76.82 -63.00 -8.52
CA GLN A 732 -77.14 -64.16 -7.67
C GLN A 732 -78.64 -64.41 -7.49
N CYS A 733 -79.50 -63.38 -7.60
CA CYS A 733 -80.96 -63.58 -7.63
C CYS A 733 -81.48 -64.14 -8.98
N LEU A 734 -80.76 -63.91 -10.09
CA LEU A 734 -81.14 -64.43 -11.42
C LEU A 734 -80.63 -65.86 -11.73
N ILE A 735 -79.99 -66.52 -10.76
CA ILE A 735 -79.48 -67.90 -10.89
C ILE A 735 -80.27 -68.91 -10.03
N TYR A 736 -81.26 -68.45 -9.26
CA TYR A 736 -82.15 -69.28 -8.44
C TYR A 736 -83.64 -68.92 -8.63
N LEU A 737 -84.06 -68.77 -9.89
CA LEU A 737 -85.46 -68.74 -10.34
C LEU A 737 -85.61 -69.49 -11.67
#